data_AF-A0A2N5V7H2-F1
#
_entry.id   AF-A0A2N5V7H2-F1
#
_cell.length_a   1.000
_cell.length_b   1.000
_cell.length_c   1.000
_cell.angle_alpha   90.00
_cell.angle_beta   90.00
_cell.angle_gamma   90.00
#
_symmetry.space_group_name_H-M   'P 1'
#
loop_
_entity.id
_entity.type
_entity.pdbx_description
1 polymer ?
#
loop_
_entity_poly.entity_id
_entity_poly.type
_entity_poly.pdbx_seq_one_letter_code
_entity_poly.pdbx_strand_id
1 'polypeptide(L)'
;MESFPCQQCSAFFKSHQSRNAHVREFHQLSVNSKDAEGRHVEILRVDTEFHCPLANCSYKSKKASLMRAHYNRCRLADIRTFRTPIEEAMARRRKERLPQPGDEVEEIPSLKEYGIYLQKRARVLICINNRCFSGVSSNEVISHLKHHHTIICPPIVLAELGFVEDPPQNIYNQQDPIPPFQGIVMSEGIVCQICFYSCVKEQSMRKHMEDTHQDSAHGPNWKDCTRDFWELPPLPTFASELQNSADPLDVPPWLISTGIHGFMQEASEKGLLHADLATIVSDTSTQYLALYPVVENWLKLKTDNVLKRSGQVRMKILSTDINTAGNSPLNTLGSFKTVQHYASICTMFLVFCLDVSKKVHPGLPPCPLAPMAKQLLDSFSQSISNKQSIDPLAIGDCLVFLFIQVLSPLYSDTSFHVLQFITLKMLKVDGSYHPHHLITRIISPIQYCVRMAFLYLNLDCSPPPPDLPISVPSPYSSVILQNLLQDNLANMWTYTTESDKINTPFSAMRAWQHLMASVTMYEGLPETTFWADTDYKQLSIDGHTITLPQIEKTIQRTFERVGTLMEDLTKGAPLPRFDRSKYTDPPDCTDVGFNYLVASDSYHSQFGPDFLLTTWLKRGDPASYTLGGGRGWNHGKIWDWLDLSDELTKALYFCFHCGCGQPSRGTEEESIKIVNTPESPRSIFWRANTFMVRTTYHKTQAITGYGKNRAVFLP
;
A
#
# COMPACT_ATOMS: atom_id res chain seq x y z
N MET A 1 35.16 -36.90 32.42
CA MET A 1 34.38 -35.84 31.75
C MET A 1 34.01 -34.81 32.81
N GLU A 2 34.48 -33.57 32.68
CA GLU A 2 34.11 -32.50 33.61
C GLU A 2 32.60 -32.19 33.45
N SER A 3 31.87 -32.20 34.57
CA SER A 3 30.46 -31.85 34.62
C SER A 3 30.29 -30.47 35.27
N PHE A 4 29.42 -29.64 34.70
CA PHE A 4 29.21 -28.26 35.13
C PHE A 4 27.83 -28.15 35.81
N PRO A 5 27.75 -28.22 37.15
CA PRO A 5 26.48 -28.10 37.88
C PRO A 5 25.92 -26.68 37.84
N CYS A 6 24.59 -26.57 37.86
CA CYS A 6 23.90 -25.32 38.17
C CYS A 6 24.00 -25.04 39.67
N GLN A 7 24.28 -23.78 40.05
CA GLN A 7 24.39 -23.38 41.46
C GLN A 7 23.02 -23.10 42.11
N GLN A 8 21.94 -23.13 41.33
CA GLN A 8 20.60 -22.71 41.74
C GLN A 8 19.54 -23.82 41.59
N CYS A 9 19.93 -24.98 41.03
CA CYS A 9 19.10 -26.19 41.01
C CYS A 9 19.97 -27.44 40.82
N SER A 10 19.35 -28.61 40.85
CA SER A 10 20.01 -29.92 40.76
C SER A 10 20.46 -30.34 39.33
N ALA A 11 20.46 -29.44 38.35
CA ALA A 11 20.79 -29.76 36.95
C ALA A 11 22.31 -29.77 36.66
N PHE A 12 22.77 -30.71 35.83
CA PHE A 12 24.17 -30.88 35.42
C PHE A 12 24.34 -30.77 33.90
N PHE A 13 25.41 -30.12 33.45
CA PHE A 13 25.64 -29.84 32.04
C PHE A 13 27.02 -30.28 31.56
N LYS A 14 27.11 -30.63 30.28
CA LYS A 14 28.35 -31.07 29.62
C LYS A 14 29.31 -29.92 29.24
N SER A 15 28.88 -28.66 29.37
CA SER A 15 29.70 -27.49 29.07
C SER A 15 29.27 -26.26 29.88
N HIS A 16 30.18 -25.29 30.07
CA HIS A 16 29.84 -23.97 30.63
C HIS A 16 28.77 -23.24 29.81
N GLN A 17 28.78 -23.37 28.48
CA GLN A 17 27.81 -22.69 27.60
C GLN A 17 26.39 -23.20 27.82
N SER A 18 26.20 -24.52 27.90
CA SER A 18 24.89 -25.12 28.15
C SER A 18 24.38 -24.85 29.58
N ARG A 19 25.27 -24.84 30.58
CA ARG A 19 24.92 -24.40 31.94
C ARG A 19 24.50 -22.93 31.98
N ASN A 20 25.22 -22.04 31.31
CA ASN A 20 24.90 -20.61 31.26
C ASN A 20 23.63 -20.32 30.46
N ALA A 21 23.29 -21.16 29.47
CA ALA A 21 22.00 -21.09 28.78
C ALA A 21 20.85 -21.46 29.72
N HIS A 22 20.99 -22.56 30.47
CA HIS A 22 20.02 -22.98 31.47
C HIS A 22 19.80 -21.92 32.57
N VAL A 23 20.86 -21.32 33.11
CA VAL A 23 20.74 -20.25 34.13
C VAL A 23 19.99 -19.04 33.57
N ARG A 24 20.26 -18.64 32.32
CA ARG A 24 19.53 -17.53 31.67
C ARG A 24 18.05 -17.84 31.42
N GLU A 25 17.70 -19.10 31.22
CA GLU A 25 16.34 -19.51 30.90
C GLU A 25 15.48 -19.73 32.15
N PHE A 26 16.02 -20.35 33.19
CA PHE A 26 15.24 -20.78 34.35
C PHE A 26 15.47 -19.96 35.61
N HIS A 27 16.63 -19.29 35.71
CA HIS A 27 17.09 -18.67 36.95
C HIS A 27 17.28 -17.15 36.86
N GLN A 28 17.28 -16.59 35.66
CA GLN A 28 17.30 -15.15 35.48
C GLN A 28 16.01 -14.53 36.03
N LEU A 29 16.14 -13.64 37.02
CA LEU A 29 15.02 -13.00 37.73
C LEU A 29 14.58 -11.66 37.11
N SER A 30 15.48 -10.97 36.41
CA SER A 30 15.15 -9.70 35.76
C SER A 30 15.82 -9.54 34.39
N VAL A 31 15.20 -8.73 33.54
CA VAL A 31 15.70 -8.33 32.24
C VAL A 31 15.85 -6.81 32.22
N ASN A 32 17.10 -6.36 32.15
CA ASN A 32 17.40 -4.95 31.95
C ASN A 32 17.26 -4.56 30.47
N SER A 33 16.59 -3.42 30.24
CA SER A 33 16.46 -2.75 28.95
C SER A 33 16.41 -1.22 29.15
N LYS A 34 16.13 -0.47 28.07
CA LYS A 34 15.89 0.98 28.11
C LYS A 34 14.50 1.31 27.58
N ASP A 35 13.85 2.36 28.06
CA ASP A 35 12.61 2.86 27.47
C ASP A 35 12.86 3.68 26.18
N ALA A 36 11.79 4.25 25.64
CA ALA A 36 11.81 5.10 24.44
C ALA A 36 12.72 6.33 24.58
N GLU A 37 12.82 6.88 25.80
CA GLU A 37 13.64 8.05 26.14
C GLU A 37 15.06 7.68 26.58
N GLY A 38 15.41 6.39 26.56
CA GLY A 38 16.75 5.89 26.91
C GLY A 38 16.99 5.68 28.41
N ARG A 39 15.98 5.83 29.27
CA ARG A 39 16.04 5.55 30.70
C ARG A 39 16.05 4.05 30.94
N HIS A 40 16.68 3.61 32.03
CA HIS A 40 16.77 2.19 32.36
C HIS A 40 15.43 1.64 32.85
N VAL A 41 15.02 0.51 32.29
CA VAL A 41 13.83 -0.24 32.68
C VAL A 41 14.22 -1.67 33.04
N GLU A 42 13.84 -2.08 34.25
CA GLU A 42 14.00 -3.45 34.73
C GLU A 42 12.67 -4.19 34.63
N ILE A 43 12.66 -5.31 33.90
CA ILE A 43 11.49 -6.18 33.74
C ILE A 43 11.67 -7.40 34.64
N LEU A 44 10.87 -7.48 35.70
CA LEU A 44 10.93 -8.57 36.67
C LEU A 44 10.19 -9.82 36.19
N ARG A 45 10.67 -10.99 36.62
CA ARG A 45 9.99 -12.28 36.41
C ARG A 45 8.92 -12.46 37.48
N VAL A 46 7.71 -12.80 37.06
CA VAL A 46 6.54 -13.06 37.94
C VAL A 46 6.05 -14.48 37.63
N ASP A 47 5.86 -15.31 38.67
CA ASP A 47 5.27 -16.66 38.56
C ASP A 47 5.81 -17.53 37.41
N THR A 48 7.13 -17.49 37.17
CA THR A 48 7.90 -18.20 36.12
C THR A 48 8.00 -17.56 34.73
N GLU A 49 7.29 -16.46 34.47
CA GLU A 49 7.29 -15.77 33.17
C GLU A 49 7.68 -14.29 33.33
N PHE A 50 8.25 -13.69 32.27
CA PHE A 50 8.38 -12.24 32.19
C PHE A 50 7.11 -11.68 31.56
N HIS A 51 6.64 -10.55 32.07
CA HIS A 51 5.50 -9.80 31.54
C HIS A 51 5.98 -8.50 30.92
N CYS A 52 5.41 -8.10 29.78
CA CYS A 52 5.70 -6.80 29.21
C CYS A 52 5.20 -5.70 30.16
N PRO A 53 6.02 -4.69 30.52
CA PRO A 53 5.63 -3.65 31.48
C PRO A 53 4.75 -2.54 30.86
N LEU A 54 4.46 -2.60 29.56
CA LEU A 54 3.62 -1.59 28.87
C LEU A 54 2.15 -1.90 29.08
N ALA A 55 1.38 -0.90 29.54
CA ALA A 55 -0.02 -1.05 29.98
C ALA A 55 -0.97 -1.66 28.92
N ASN A 56 -0.65 -1.49 27.63
CA ASN A 56 -1.47 -1.96 26.51
C ASN A 56 -0.91 -3.23 25.83
N CYS A 57 0.01 -3.95 26.47
CA CYS A 57 0.61 -5.16 25.92
C CYS A 57 0.44 -6.38 26.84
N SER A 58 -0.24 -7.42 26.35
CA SER A 58 -0.48 -8.67 27.08
C SER A 58 0.59 -9.75 26.86
N TYR A 59 1.72 -9.42 26.21
CA TYR A 59 2.75 -10.41 25.88
C TYR A 59 3.51 -10.88 27.12
N LYS A 60 3.74 -12.20 27.18
CA LYS A 60 4.49 -12.88 28.24
C LYS A 60 5.43 -13.94 27.67
N SER A 61 6.56 -14.18 28.34
CA SER A 61 7.53 -15.19 27.89
C SER A 61 8.36 -15.76 29.04
N LYS A 62 8.64 -17.06 28.99
CA LYS A 62 9.59 -17.73 29.89
C LYS A 62 11.05 -17.39 29.59
N LYS A 63 11.36 -16.89 28.38
CA LYS A 63 12.74 -16.63 27.92
C LYS A 63 13.05 -15.13 28.00
N ALA A 64 14.10 -14.79 28.75
CA ALA A 64 14.59 -13.42 28.89
C ALA A 64 14.96 -12.75 27.55
N SER A 65 15.56 -13.50 26.62
CA SER A 65 15.96 -12.99 25.30
C SER A 65 14.76 -12.62 24.43
N LEU A 66 13.69 -13.42 24.47
CA LEU A 66 12.45 -13.15 23.74
C LEU A 66 11.71 -11.96 24.35
N MET A 67 11.64 -11.86 25.68
CA MET A 67 11.08 -10.69 26.34
C MET A 67 11.84 -9.42 25.98
N ARG A 68 13.18 -9.43 26.00
CA ARG A 68 13.99 -8.28 25.58
C ARG A 68 13.74 -7.90 24.12
N ALA A 69 13.70 -8.89 23.22
CA ALA A 69 13.46 -8.66 21.80
C ALA A 69 12.03 -8.14 21.53
N HIS A 70 11.04 -8.65 22.26
CA HIS A 70 9.66 -8.17 22.22
C HIS A 70 9.58 -6.73 22.75
N TYR A 71 10.04 -6.47 23.97
CA TYR A 71 9.96 -5.15 24.61
C TYR A 71 10.69 -4.07 23.78
N ASN A 72 11.84 -4.39 23.18
CA ASN A 72 12.54 -3.46 22.29
C ASN A 72 11.72 -3.08 21.04
N ARG A 73 10.82 -3.94 20.58
CA ARG A 73 9.89 -3.65 19.48
C ARG A 73 8.60 -3.01 19.98
N CYS A 74 8.09 -3.44 21.13
CA CYS A 74 6.85 -2.97 21.73
C CYS A 74 6.99 -1.53 22.26
N ARG A 75 8.12 -1.17 22.87
CA ARG A 75 8.42 0.23 23.27
C ARG A 75 8.52 1.18 22.08
N LEU A 76 8.88 0.66 20.91
CA LEU A 76 8.88 1.42 19.67
C LEU A 76 7.48 1.45 19.03
N ALA A 77 6.59 0.50 19.36
CA ALA A 77 5.20 0.50 18.91
C ALA A 77 4.40 1.63 19.58
N ASP A 78 4.70 1.95 20.85
CA ASP A 78 4.16 3.12 21.57
C ASP A 78 4.63 4.47 20.98
N ILE A 79 5.76 4.47 20.24
CA ILE A 79 6.24 5.62 19.46
C ILE A 79 5.70 5.57 18.01
N ARG A 80 5.51 4.39 17.44
CA ARG A 80 4.99 4.20 16.07
C ARG A 80 3.51 4.54 15.95
N THR A 81 2.76 4.59 17.03
CA THR A 81 1.42 5.20 17.08
C THR A 81 1.45 6.72 16.88
N PHE A 82 2.62 7.37 16.98
CA PHE A 82 2.79 8.81 16.76
C PHE A 82 3.58 9.20 15.50
N ARG A 83 4.13 8.24 14.75
CA ARG A 83 4.67 8.56 13.41
C ARG A 83 3.57 8.44 12.40
N THR A 84 3.20 9.57 11.80
CA THR A 84 2.17 9.57 10.76
C THR A 84 2.62 8.66 9.59
N PRO A 85 1.68 7.99 8.90
CA PRO A 85 1.97 7.25 7.67
C PRO A 85 2.75 8.06 6.62
N ILE A 86 2.72 9.39 6.73
CA ILE A 86 3.45 10.35 5.91
C ILE A 86 4.97 10.26 6.18
N GLU A 87 5.42 10.07 7.41
CA GLU A 87 6.86 9.97 7.73
C GLU A 87 7.45 8.61 7.32
N GLU A 88 6.68 7.51 7.43
CA GLU A 88 7.09 6.21 6.87
C GLU A 88 7.04 6.20 5.33
N ALA A 89 6.10 6.92 4.71
CA ALA A 89 6.06 7.12 3.25
C ALA A 89 7.20 8.03 2.74
N MET A 90 7.60 9.05 3.51
CA MET A 90 8.73 9.93 3.19
C MET A 90 10.09 9.25 3.41
N ALA A 91 10.21 8.37 4.42
CA ALA A 91 11.42 7.57 4.64
C ALA A 91 11.59 6.42 3.61
N ARG A 92 10.50 6.00 2.92
CA ARG A 92 10.49 4.92 1.93
C ARG A 92 10.35 5.37 0.47
N ARG A 93 10.41 6.67 0.17
CA ARG A 93 10.44 7.16 -1.21
C ARG A 93 11.53 8.21 -1.37
N ARG A 94 12.77 7.74 -1.52
CA ARG A 94 13.75 8.49 -2.32
C ARG A 94 13.64 7.95 -3.74
N LYS A 95 13.38 8.84 -4.69
CA LYS A 95 13.12 8.46 -6.09
C LYS A 95 14.39 7.88 -6.69
N GLU A 96 14.50 6.56 -6.71
CA GLU A 96 15.46 5.86 -7.56
C GLU A 96 15.06 6.10 -9.02
N ARG A 97 15.99 6.64 -9.82
CA ARG A 97 15.78 6.89 -11.25
C ARG A 97 16.80 6.10 -12.04
N LEU A 98 16.36 5.46 -13.13
CA LEU A 98 17.22 4.81 -14.11
C LEU A 98 17.10 5.55 -15.45
N PRO A 99 18.04 6.44 -15.80
CA PRO A 99 18.13 6.98 -17.14
C PRO A 99 18.49 5.84 -18.11
N GLN A 100 17.84 5.78 -19.29
CA GLN A 100 18.05 4.70 -20.25
C GLN A 100 19.53 4.60 -20.66
N PRO A 101 20.10 3.38 -20.80
CA PRO A 101 21.42 3.20 -21.36
C PRO A 101 21.51 3.82 -22.76
N GLY A 102 22.60 4.52 -23.05
CA GLY A 102 22.85 5.16 -24.33
C GLY A 102 24.35 5.29 -24.58
N ASP A 103 24.77 6.34 -25.28
CA ASP A 103 26.16 6.55 -25.68
C ASP A 103 27.15 6.64 -24.50
N GLU A 104 26.69 6.85 -23.26
CA GLU A 104 27.58 6.86 -22.10
C GLU A 104 27.93 5.45 -21.57
N VAL A 105 27.22 4.40 -22.00
CA VAL A 105 27.46 3.01 -21.60
C VAL A 105 28.31 2.29 -22.65
N GLU A 106 29.43 1.73 -22.23
CA GLU A 106 30.40 1.04 -23.07
C GLU A 106 30.48 -0.45 -22.72
N GLU A 107 30.49 -1.29 -23.75
CA GLU A 107 30.71 -2.72 -23.61
C GLU A 107 32.17 -3.03 -23.31
N ILE A 108 32.42 -3.81 -22.26
CA ILE A 108 33.74 -4.40 -22.02
C ILE A 108 33.69 -5.84 -22.54
N PRO A 109 34.45 -6.19 -23.60
CA PRO A 109 34.37 -7.52 -24.23
C PRO A 109 34.51 -8.69 -23.25
N SER A 110 35.46 -8.61 -22.31
CA SER A 110 35.71 -9.67 -21.32
C SER A 110 34.61 -9.79 -20.25
N LEU A 111 33.79 -8.76 -20.07
CA LEU A 111 32.78 -8.68 -19.00
C LEU A 111 31.34 -8.70 -19.50
N LYS A 112 31.14 -8.53 -20.82
CA LYS A 112 29.82 -8.51 -21.46
C LYS A 112 29.01 -9.77 -21.17
N GLU A 113 29.64 -10.93 -21.19
CA GLU A 113 28.98 -12.22 -20.93
C GLU A 113 28.44 -12.34 -19.49
N TYR A 114 28.98 -11.57 -18.55
CA TYR A 114 28.52 -11.49 -17.16
C TYR A 114 27.55 -10.33 -16.92
N GLY A 115 27.12 -9.61 -17.98
CA GLY A 115 26.21 -8.49 -17.85
C GLY A 115 26.82 -7.26 -17.15
N ILE A 116 28.13 -7.07 -17.23
CA ILE A 116 28.85 -5.92 -16.67
C ILE A 116 29.37 -5.01 -17.78
N TYR A 117 29.10 -3.71 -17.67
CA TYR A 117 29.41 -2.67 -18.65
C TYR A 117 30.13 -1.50 -17.96
N LEU A 118 30.73 -0.58 -18.72
CA LEU A 118 31.37 0.62 -18.20
C LEU A 118 30.49 1.85 -18.43
N GLN A 119 30.25 2.65 -17.39
CA GLN A 119 29.70 3.98 -17.55
C GLN A 119 30.84 4.99 -17.70
N LYS A 120 31.08 5.44 -18.93
CA LYS A 120 32.24 6.27 -19.32
C LYS A 120 32.33 7.60 -18.57
N ARG A 121 31.20 8.26 -18.32
CA ARG A 121 31.17 9.58 -17.68
C ARG A 121 31.37 9.50 -16.17
N ALA A 122 30.78 8.51 -15.51
CA ALA A 122 30.97 8.28 -14.07
C ALA A 122 32.23 7.47 -13.75
N ARG A 123 32.83 6.83 -14.77
CA ARG A 123 33.99 5.94 -14.63
C ARG A 123 33.73 4.79 -13.64
N VAL A 124 32.54 4.19 -13.68
CA VAL A 124 32.12 3.09 -12.80
C VAL A 124 31.58 1.90 -13.60
N LEU A 125 31.79 0.68 -13.10
CA LEU A 125 31.18 -0.51 -13.69
C LEU A 125 29.70 -0.58 -13.34
N ILE A 126 28.87 -1.03 -14.27
CA ILE A 126 27.43 -1.14 -14.10
C ILE A 126 26.99 -2.57 -14.36
N CYS A 127 26.10 -3.08 -13.51
CA CYS A 127 25.51 -4.41 -13.68
C CYS A 127 24.14 -4.28 -14.34
N ILE A 128 23.92 -4.90 -15.49
CA ILE A 128 22.61 -4.85 -16.19
C ILE A 128 21.80 -6.14 -16.06
N ASN A 129 22.33 -7.17 -15.39
CA ASN A 129 21.61 -8.43 -15.16
C ASN A 129 20.28 -8.19 -14.45
N ASN A 130 19.21 -8.83 -14.93
CA ASN A 130 17.88 -8.76 -14.32
C ASN A 130 17.44 -7.33 -13.98
N ARG A 131 17.81 -6.35 -14.82
CA ARG A 131 17.53 -4.92 -14.60
C ARG A 131 18.13 -4.36 -13.29
N CYS A 132 19.30 -4.83 -12.88
CA CYS A 132 19.97 -4.40 -11.64
C CYS A 132 20.42 -2.94 -11.68
N PHE A 133 21.02 -2.52 -12.79
CA PHE A 133 21.56 -1.20 -13.10
C PHE A 133 22.35 -0.52 -11.97
N SER A 134 22.97 -1.33 -11.10
CA SER A 134 23.74 -0.83 -9.97
C SER A 134 25.14 -0.47 -10.43
N GLY A 135 25.66 0.66 -9.96
CA GLY A 135 27.08 0.96 -10.03
C GLY A 135 27.84 0.07 -9.04
N VAL A 136 28.84 -0.66 -9.51
CA VAL A 136 29.60 -1.63 -8.72
C VAL A 136 31.08 -1.27 -8.80
N SER A 137 31.76 -1.23 -7.64
CA SER A 137 33.22 -1.09 -7.61
C SER A 137 33.88 -2.32 -8.25
N SER A 138 35.01 -2.14 -8.91
CA SER A 138 35.80 -3.23 -9.51
C SER A 138 36.11 -4.35 -8.52
N ASN A 139 36.35 -4.02 -7.25
CA ASN A 139 36.62 -4.97 -6.17
C ASN A 139 35.39 -5.76 -5.71
N GLU A 140 34.19 -5.28 -6.04
CA GLU A 140 32.92 -5.84 -5.56
C GLU A 140 32.15 -6.61 -6.64
N VAL A 141 32.58 -6.56 -7.91
CA VAL A 141 31.87 -7.19 -9.05
C VAL A 141 31.61 -8.68 -8.80
N ILE A 142 32.62 -9.45 -8.39
CA ILE A 142 32.46 -10.90 -8.14
C ILE A 142 31.45 -11.14 -7.01
N SER A 143 31.58 -10.38 -5.92
CA SER A 143 30.69 -10.51 -4.77
C SER A 143 29.26 -10.12 -5.14
N HIS A 144 29.10 -9.04 -5.90
CA HIS A 144 27.81 -8.56 -6.37
C HIS A 144 27.12 -9.60 -7.26
N LEU A 145 27.79 -10.10 -8.30
CA LEU A 145 27.25 -11.11 -9.21
C LEU A 145 26.85 -12.40 -8.48
N LYS A 146 27.66 -12.83 -7.52
CA LYS A 146 27.37 -14.04 -6.73
C LYS A 146 26.17 -13.87 -5.81
N HIS A 147 26.09 -12.76 -5.07
CA HIS A 147 25.05 -12.59 -4.03
C HIS A 147 23.73 -12.05 -4.59
N HIS A 148 23.76 -11.21 -5.62
CA HIS A 148 22.57 -10.58 -6.18
C HIS A 148 22.02 -11.29 -7.42
N HIS A 149 22.87 -11.99 -8.18
CA HIS A 149 22.47 -12.63 -9.45
C HIS A 149 22.79 -14.11 -9.52
N THR A 150 23.41 -14.69 -8.47
CA THR A 150 23.89 -16.08 -8.46
C THR A 150 24.80 -16.45 -9.65
N ILE A 151 25.47 -15.46 -10.24
CA ILE A 151 26.39 -15.64 -11.38
C ILE A 151 27.80 -15.83 -10.84
N ILE A 152 28.50 -16.86 -11.34
CA ILE A 152 29.89 -17.14 -10.96
C ILE A 152 30.80 -16.52 -12.02
N CYS A 153 31.49 -15.43 -11.65
CA CYS A 153 32.49 -14.77 -12.49
C CYS A 153 33.91 -15.12 -12.01
N PRO A 154 34.77 -15.72 -12.85
CA PRO A 154 36.15 -16.06 -12.46
C PRO A 154 37.01 -14.81 -12.20
N PRO A 155 37.85 -14.78 -11.14
CA PRO A 155 38.68 -13.63 -10.82
C PRO A 155 39.66 -13.20 -11.93
N ILE A 156 40.06 -14.13 -12.80
CA ILE A 156 40.98 -13.85 -13.91
C ILE A 156 40.39 -12.87 -14.93
N VAL A 157 39.06 -12.82 -15.06
CA VAL A 157 38.35 -11.92 -15.97
C VAL A 157 38.50 -10.45 -15.56
N LEU A 158 38.66 -10.19 -14.25
CA LEU A 158 38.90 -8.85 -13.72
C LEU A 158 40.37 -8.42 -13.80
N ALA A 159 41.31 -9.36 -13.97
CA ALA A 159 42.74 -9.07 -13.97
C ALA A 159 43.21 -8.35 -15.25
N GLU A 160 42.43 -8.40 -16.32
CA GLU A 160 42.70 -7.72 -17.60
C GLU A 160 42.18 -6.26 -17.65
N LEU A 161 41.45 -5.81 -16.63
CA LEU A 161 40.91 -4.45 -16.56
C LEU A 161 42.01 -3.49 -16.10
N GLY A 162 42.68 -2.85 -17.05
CA GLY A 162 43.76 -1.89 -16.83
C GLY A 162 43.33 -0.54 -16.23
N PHE A 163 42.69 -0.55 -15.04
CA PHE A 163 42.09 0.55 -14.25
C PHE A 163 40.63 0.89 -14.55
N VAL A 164 39.86 1.20 -13.48
CA VAL A 164 39.17 2.50 -13.31
C VAL A 164 39.06 2.86 -11.81
N GLU A 165 39.50 4.08 -11.46
CA GLU A 165 39.50 4.67 -10.11
C GLU A 165 38.08 4.82 -9.52
N ASP A 166 37.98 4.96 -8.19
CA ASP A 166 36.73 5.40 -7.53
C ASP A 166 36.16 6.63 -8.24
N PRO A 167 34.82 6.77 -8.33
CA PRO A 167 34.18 7.91 -9.00
C PRO A 167 34.83 9.20 -8.50
N PRO A 168 35.36 10.04 -9.40
CA PRO A 168 36.27 11.10 -8.97
C PRO A 168 35.49 12.08 -8.09
N GLN A 169 35.88 12.30 -6.83
CA GLN A 169 35.03 13.05 -5.88
C GLN A 169 34.72 14.50 -6.34
N ASN A 170 35.47 15.02 -7.31
CA ASN A 170 35.26 16.32 -7.93
C ASN A 170 34.00 16.41 -8.82
N ILE A 171 33.31 15.32 -9.18
CA ILE A 171 32.03 15.43 -9.94
C ILE A 171 30.98 16.20 -9.12
N TYR A 172 31.01 16.09 -7.79
CA TYR A 172 30.09 16.81 -6.89
C TYR A 172 30.56 18.23 -6.55
N ASN A 173 31.73 18.66 -7.03
CA ASN A 173 32.26 20.02 -6.86
C ASN A 173 31.70 20.96 -7.95
N GLN A 174 30.38 21.07 -8.06
CA GLN A 174 29.72 21.94 -9.04
C GLN A 174 28.61 22.77 -8.39
N GLN A 175 28.51 24.05 -8.78
CA GLN A 175 27.42 24.93 -8.37
C GLN A 175 26.07 24.49 -8.99
N ASP A 176 26.12 23.85 -10.16
CA ASP A 176 24.95 23.41 -10.93
C ASP A 176 24.63 21.90 -10.77
N PRO A 177 23.38 21.47 -11.07
CA PRO A 177 23.00 20.05 -11.06
C PRO A 177 23.73 19.20 -12.11
N ILE A 178 24.33 18.08 -11.71
CA ILE A 178 24.96 17.13 -12.63
C ILE A 178 23.85 16.39 -13.42
N PRO A 179 23.93 16.33 -14.77
CA PRO A 179 23.02 15.51 -15.57
C PRO A 179 23.04 14.04 -15.14
N PRO A 180 21.90 13.31 -15.13
CA PRO A 180 21.83 11.93 -14.67
C PRO A 180 22.71 11.00 -15.52
N PHE A 181 23.41 10.04 -14.91
CA PHE A 181 24.24 9.08 -15.64
C PHE A 181 23.38 8.00 -16.30
N GLN A 182 23.60 7.74 -17.59
CA GLN A 182 22.85 6.71 -18.31
C GLN A 182 23.14 5.31 -17.76
N GLY A 183 22.13 4.45 -17.66
CA GLY A 183 22.30 3.05 -17.25
C GLY A 183 22.68 2.83 -15.78
N ILE A 184 22.65 3.85 -14.92
CA ILE A 184 22.88 3.73 -13.47
C ILE A 184 21.64 4.15 -12.69
N VAL A 185 21.28 3.37 -11.67
CA VAL A 185 20.28 3.79 -10.67
C VAL A 185 20.83 4.93 -9.83
N MET A 186 20.23 6.11 -9.97
CA MET A 186 20.57 7.32 -9.22
C MET A 186 19.61 7.49 -8.04
N SER A 187 20.15 7.78 -6.85
CA SER A 187 19.37 8.05 -5.64
C SER A 187 19.57 9.48 -5.15
N GLU A 188 18.53 10.06 -4.54
CA GLU A 188 18.66 11.32 -3.81
C GLU A 188 19.56 11.13 -2.57
N GLY A 189 20.62 11.92 -2.48
CA GLY A 189 21.65 11.83 -1.44
C GLY A 189 21.96 13.16 -0.77
N ILE A 190 22.80 13.10 0.25
CA ILE A 190 23.33 14.21 1.04
C ILE A 190 24.80 14.36 0.67
N VAL A 191 25.25 15.58 0.41
CA VAL A 191 26.65 15.88 0.06
C VAL A 191 27.28 16.77 1.13
N CYS A 192 28.48 16.41 1.57
CA CYS A 192 29.35 17.21 2.43
C CYS A 192 29.86 18.42 1.65
N GLN A 193 29.66 19.64 2.15
CA GLN A 193 30.15 20.85 1.48
C GLN A 193 31.65 21.11 1.69
N ILE A 194 32.28 20.41 2.64
CA ILE A 194 33.71 20.58 2.98
C ILE A 194 34.60 19.73 2.06
N CYS A 195 34.22 18.47 1.83
CA CYS A 195 35.03 17.53 1.04
C CYS A 195 34.26 16.79 -0.07
N PHE A 196 32.99 17.15 -0.31
CA PHE A 196 32.15 16.59 -1.38
C PHE A 196 31.81 15.10 -1.26
N TYR A 197 32.10 14.48 -0.11
CA TYR A 197 31.61 13.15 0.23
C TYR A 197 30.08 13.08 0.10
N SER A 198 29.57 12.05 -0.57
CA SER A 198 28.13 11.87 -0.78
C SER A 198 27.63 10.57 -0.16
N CYS A 199 26.43 10.59 0.43
CA CYS A 199 25.80 9.39 0.95
C CYS A 199 24.28 9.51 1.02
N VAL A 200 23.58 8.39 1.11
CA VAL A 200 22.11 8.38 1.17
C VAL A 200 21.60 8.54 2.61
N LYS A 201 22.33 8.08 3.63
CA LYS A 201 21.82 8.06 5.01
C LYS A 201 22.36 9.22 5.83
N GLU A 202 21.47 9.95 6.53
CA GLU A 202 21.88 11.00 7.48
C GLU A 202 22.86 10.49 8.54
N GLN A 203 22.67 9.26 9.04
CA GLN A 203 23.60 8.65 10.01
C GLN A 203 25.00 8.44 9.42
N SER A 204 25.11 8.11 8.13
CA SER A 204 26.39 7.98 7.44
C SER A 204 27.06 9.33 7.27
N MET A 205 26.28 10.39 6.97
CA MET A 205 26.81 11.75 6.87
C MET A 205 27.27 12.29 8.23
N ARG A 206 26.47 12.08 9.29
CA ARG A 206 26.84 12.47 10.66
C ARG A 206 28.14 11.81 11.09
N LYS A 207 28.26 10.49 10.86
CA LYS A 207 29.49 9.76 11.17
C LYS A 207 30.69 10.28 10.38
N HIS A 208 30.51 10.56 9.08
CA HIS A 208 31.56 11.15 8.25
C HIS A 208 32.04 12.51 8.79
N MET A 209 31.12 13.37 9.24
CA MET A 209 31.45 14.67 9.83
C MET A 209 32.23 14.53 11.15
N GLU A 210 31.79 13.59 12.01
CA GLU A 210 32.47 13.27 13.26
C GLU A 210 33.88 12.71 13.03
N ASP A 211 34.05 11.81 12.05
CA ASP A 211 35.32 11.11 11.79
C ASP A 211 36.32 11.93 10.95
N THR A 212 35.84 12.84 10.08
CA THR A 212 36.67 13.50 9.04
C THR A 212 36.81 15.01 9.25
N HIS A 213 35.84 15.66 9.90
CA HIS A 213 35.74 17.12 10.01
C HIS A 213 35.64 17.63 11.46
N GLN A 214 36.10 16.80 12.41
CA GLN A 214 36.01 17.01 13.86
C GLN A 214 36.57 18.37 14.35
N ASP A 215 37.54 18.94 13.62
CA ASP A 215 38.24 20.19 13.97
C ASP A 215 37.89 21.39 13.07
N SER A 216 36.89 21.26 12.19
CA SER A 216 36.51 22.35 11.28
C SER A 216 35.78 23.49 12.02
N ALA A 217 36.05 24.74 11.67
CA ALA A 217 35.55 25.96 12.34
C ALA A 217 34.03 26.19 12.23
N HIS A 218 33.27 25.20 11.78
CA HIS A 218 31.82 25.24 11.62
C HIS A 218 31.17 24.64 12.87
N GLY A 219 30.17 25.33 13.42
CA GLY A 219 29.59 25.02 14.74
C GLY A 219 28.99 23.61 14.90
N PRO A 220 28.42 23.30 16.08
CA PRO A 220 28.06 21.93 16.50
C PRO A 220 26.96 21.22 15.68
N ASN A 221 26.44 21.85 14.62
CA ASN A 221 25.36 21.35 13.80
C ASN A 221 25.86 20.95 12.41
N TRP A 222 26.18 19.67 12.24
CA TRP A 222 26.68 19.09 10.98
C TRP A 222 25.77 19.35 9.76
N LYS A 223 24.49 19.61 9.98
CA LYS A 223 23.52 19.94 8.92
C LYS A 223 23.87 21.22 8.17
N ASP A 224 24.51 22.17 8.85
CA ASP A 224 24.89 23.46 8.26
C ASP A 224 26.05 23.32 7.27
N CYS A 225 26.76 22.19 7.31
CA CYS A 225 27.87 21.84 6.40
C CYS A 225 27.47 20.81 5.33
N THR A 226 26.17 20.56 5.17
CA THR A 226 25.63 19.62 4.19
C THR A 226 24.66 20.32 3.26
N ARG A 227 24.65 19.91 1.99
CA ARG A 227 23.62 20.36 1.05
C ARG A 227 22.58 19.26 0.90
N ASP A 228 21.33 19.58 1.21
CA ASP A 228 20.17 18.81 0.79
C ASP A 228 19.81 19.26 -0.64
N PHE A 229 19.49 18.29 -1.51
CA PHE A 229 19.02 18.44 -2.89
C PHE A 229 20.08 18.75 -3.97
N TRP A 230 20.24 17.78 -4.86
CA TRP A 230 20.43 18.01 -6.29
C TRP A 230 19.11 17.64 -6.96
N GLU A 231 18.45 18.59 -7.62
CA GLU A 231 17.35 18.27 -8.53
C GLU A 231 17.93 17.51 -9.72
N LEU A 232 17.64 16.21 -9.81
CA LEU A 232 17.86 15.47 -11.05
C LEU A 232 17.11 16.20 -12.17
N PRO A 233 17.79 16.67 -13.23
CA PRO A 233 17.14 17.31 -14.37
C PRO A 233 15.93 16.51 -14.82
N PRO A 234 14.86 17.16 -15.30
CA PRO A 234 13.74 16.44 -15.90
C PRO A 234 14.30 15.49 -16.96
N LEU A 235 13.76 14.27 -17.01
CA LEU A 235 14.04 13.35 -18.12
C LEU A 235 13.88 14.15 -19.42
N PRO A 236 14.76 13.97 -20.44
CA PRO A 236 14.37 14.34 -21.79
C PRO A 236 13.02 13.68 -22.02
N THR A 237 12.06 14.55 -22.22
CA THR A 237 10.64 14.31 -22.01
C THR A 237 10.17 13.19 -22.92
N PHE A 238 9.58 12.14 -22.34
CA PHE A 238 8.50 11.36 -23.00
C PHE A 238 7.39 12.30 -23.55
N ALA A 239 7.36 13.56 -23.11
CA ALA A 239 6.46 14.59 -23.57
C ALA A 239 6.68 15.10 -25.01
N SER A 240 7.76 14.75 -25.72
CA SER A 240 7.79 15.05 -27.18
C SER A 240 6.93 14.08 -27.99
N GLU A 241 6.63 12.89 -27.47
CA GLU A 241 5.77 11.91 -28.15
C GLU A 241 4.30 12.01 -27.69
N LEU A 242 4.06 12.39 -26.42
CA LEU A 242 2.71 12.60 -25.87
C LEU A 242 2.01 13.88 -26.35
N GLN A 243 2.71 14.77 -27.06
CA GLN A 243 2.06 15.94 -27.66
C GLN A 243 1.29 15.61 -28.96
N ASN A 244 1.38 14.37 -29.47
CA ASN A 244 0.65 13.95 -30.68
C ASN A 244 0.04 12.54 -30.64
N SER A 245 0.13 11.77 -29.53
CA SER A 245 -0.57 10.48 -29.48
C SER A 245 -2.04 10.69 -29.10
N ALA A 246 -2.91 10.64 -30.11
CA ALA A 246 -4.35 10.50 -29.96
C ALA A 246 -4.76 9.09 -29.45
N ASP A 247 -3.87 8.39 -28.74
CA ASP A 247 -4.05 7.00 -28.35
C ASP A 247 -4.48 6.91 -26.86
N PRO A 248 -5.69 6.42 -26.55
CA PRO A 248 -6.20 6.27 -25.19
C PRO A 248 -5.35 5.41 -24.25
N LEU A 249 -4.36 4.68 -24.78
CA LEU A 249 -3.48 3.76 -24.06
C LEU A 249 -2.40 4.44 -23.19
N ASP A 250 -2.08 5.72 -23.41
CA ASP A 250 -1.04 6.44 -22.65
C ASP A 250 -1.58 7.27 -21.46
N VAL A 251 -2.89 7.23 -21.21
CA VAL A 251 -3.55 8.01 -20.16
C VAL A 251 -3.67 7.19 -18.87
N PRO A 252 -3.17 7.68 -17.71
CA PRO A 252 -3.36 7.01 -16.43
C PRO A 252 -4.82 6.61 -16.16
N PRO A 253 -5.12 5.35 -15.78
CA PRO A 253 -6.50 4.87 -15.60
C PRO A 253 -7.34 5.69 -14.61
N TRP A 254 -6.69 6.29 -13.60
CA TRP A 254 -7.36 7.15 -12.63
C TRP A 254 -7.91 8.45 -13.26
N LEU A 255 -7.27 8.99 -14.32
CA LEU A 255 -7.76 10.17 -15.05
C LEU A 255 -8.98 9.84 -15.91
N ILE A 256 -9.05 8.62 -16.45
CA ILE A 256 -10.20 8.13 -17.22
C ILE A 256 -11.38 7.87 -16.29
N SER A 257 -11.16 7.09 -15.22
CA SER A 257 -12.20 6.69 -14.25
C SER A 257 -12.80 7.86 -13.47
N THR A 258 -12.06 8.94 -13.25
CA THR A 258 -12.60 10.18 -12.68
C THR A 258 -13.35 11.05 -13.68
N GLY A 259 -13.17 10.82 -14.98
CA GLY A 259 -13.68 11.70 -16.04
C GLY A 259 -12.85 12.97 -16.26
N ILE A 260 -11.71 13.14 -15.56
CA ILE A 260 -10.81 14.30 -15.73
C ILE A 260 -10.32 14.39 -17.17
N HIS A 261 -9.94 13.27 -17.77
CA HIS A 261 -9.49 13.24 -19.15
C HIS A 261 -10.58 13.72 -20.13
N GLY A 262 -11.81 13.22 -19.97
CA GLY A 262 -12.94 13.63 -20.81
C GLY A 262 -13.29 15.11 -20.65
N PHE A 263 -13.21 15.64 -19.43
CA PHE A 263 -13.36 17.08 -19.17
C PHE A 263 -12.33 17.92 -19.94
N MET A 264 -11.06 17.48 -19.97
CA MET A 264 -10.01 18.20 -20.70
C MET A 264 -10.16 18.12 -22.21
N GLN A 265 -10.60 16.96 -22.73
CA GLN A 265 -10.91 16.82 -24.16
C GLN A 265 -12.02 17.79 -24.57
N GLU A 266 -13.13 17.85 -23.82
CA GLU A 266 -14.23 18.77 -24.14
C GLU A 266 -13.80 20.24 -24.10
N ALA A 267 -12.96 20.62 -23.11
CA ALA A 267 -12.42 21.98 -23.03
C ALA A 267 -11.48 22.31 -24.20
N SER A 268 -10.63 21.34 -24.60
CA SER A 268 -9.71 21.48 -25.73
C SER A 268 -10.45 21.57 -27.07
N GLU A 269 -11.52 20.79 -27.26
CA GLU A 269 -12.37 20.86 -28.46
C GLU A 269 -13.05 22.23 -28.62
N LYS A 270 -13.31 22.92 -27.50
CA LYS A 270 -13.80 24.30 -27.48
C LYS A 270 -12.70 25.36 -27.62
N GLY A 271 -11.47 24.94 -27.88
CA GLY A 271 -10.32 25.80 -28.20
C GLY A 271 -9.57 26.36 -26.98
N LEU A 272 -9.77 25.82 -25.78
CA LEU A 272 -8.99 26.22 -24.59
C LEU A 272 -7.65 25.48 -24.54
N LEU A 273 -6.55 26.22 -24.39
CA LEU A 273 -5.23 25.62 -24.22
C LEU A 273 -5.04 25.12 -22.78
N HIS A 274 -4.24 24.06 -22.60
CA HIS A 274 -3.92 23.53 -21.27
C HIS A 274 -3.27 24.58 -20.35
N ALA A 275 -2.42 25.46 -20.90
CA ALA A 275 -1.81 26.54 -20.15
C ALA A 275 -2.87 27.52 -19.60
N ASP A 276 -3.89 27.85 -20.39
CA ASP A 276 -4.98 28.72 -19.96
C ASP A 276 -5.79 28.05 -18.85
N LEU A 277 -6.15 26.78 -19.03
CA LEU A 277 -6.89 25.97 -18.06
C LEU A 277 -6.16 25.88 -16.70
N ALA A 278 -4.83 25.70 -16.71
CA ALA A 278 -4.02 25.61 -15.50
C ALA A 278 -3.97 26.92 -14.69
N THR A 279 -4.27 28.06 -15.34
CA THR A 279 -4.24 29.38 -14.69
C THR A 279 -5.60 29.87 -14.20
N ILE A 280 -6.71 29.18 -14.56
CA ILE A 280 -8.07 29.55 -14.15
C ILE A 280 -8.18 29.64 -12.63
N VAL A 281 -7.63 28.68 -11.91
CA VAL A 281 -7.68 28.66 -10.45
C VAL A 281 -6.42 29.27 -9.86
N SER A 282 -6.46 30.58 -9.61
CA SER A 282 -5.34 31.37 -9.11
C SER A 282 -5.55 31.88 -7.67
N ASP A 283 -4.46 31.92 -6.89
CA ASP A 283 -4.36 32.58 -5.58
C ASP A 283 -3.80 34.02 -5.68
N THR A 284 -3.65 34.56 -6.88
CA THR A 284 -3.17 35.93 -7.11
C THR A 284 -4.23 36.86 -7.68
N SER A 285 -5.45 36.37 -7.93
CA SER A 285 -6.53 37.19 -8.49
C SER A 285 -7.02 38.25 -7.51
N THR A 286 -7.55 39.36 -8.05
CA THR A 286 -8.12 40.44 -7.22
C THR A 286 -9.27 39.96 -6.33
N GLN A 287 -10.06 39.02 -6.83
CA GLN A 287 -11.17 38.38 -6.13
C GLN A 287 -10.66 37.54 -4.97
N TYR A 288 -9.59 36.76 -5.19
CA TYR A 288 -8.96 35.97 -4.14
C TYR A 288 -8.41 36.87 -3.02
N LEU A 289 -7.64 37.90 -3.37
CA LEU A 289 -7.03 38.81 -2.38
C LEU A 289 -8.08 39.53 -1.53
N ALA A 290 -9.25 39.84 -2.10
CA ALA A 290 -10.36 40.45 -1.38
C ALA A 290 -11.14 39.46 -0.50
N LEU A 291 -11.34 38.22 -0.96
CA LEU A 291 -12.16 37.23 -0.29
C LEU A 291 -11.40 36.42 0.79
N TYR A 292 -10.09 36.21 0.60
CA TYR A 292 -9.26 35.41 1.50
C TYR A 292 -9.33 35.84 2.97
N PRO A 293 -9.18 37.13 3.33
CA PRO A 293 -9.24 37.56 4.73
C PRO A 293 -10.61 37.30 5.36
N VAL A 294 -11.68 37.35 4.58
CA VAL A 294 -13.06 37.09 5.04
C VAL A 294 -13.24 35.61 5.36
N VAL A 295 -12.77 34.73 4.46
CA VAL A 295 -12.83 33.27 4.63
C VAL A 295 -11.94 32.81 5.78
N GLU A 296 -10.73 33.36 5.91
CA GLU A 296 -9.83 33.07 7.02
C GLU A 296 -10.45 33.47 8.36
N ASN A 297 -11.02 34.67 8.45
CA ASN A 297 -11.70 35.15 9.66
C ASN A 297 -12.91 34.27 10.01
N TRP A 298 -13.74 33.92 9.02
CA TRP A 298 -14.86 32.98 9.21
C TRP A 298 -14.36 31.64 9.76
N LEU A 299 -13.38 31.02 9.10
CA LEU A 299 -12.89 29.70 9.49
C LEU A 299 -12.26 29.72 10.89
N LYS A 300 -11.52 30.78 11.24
CA LYS A 300 -10.94 30.98 12.57
C LYS A 300 -12.03 31.08 13.64
N LEU A 301 -13.03 31.94 13.43
CA LEU A 301 -14.15 32.13 14.36
C LEU A 301 -14.92 30.83 14.60
N LYS A 302 -15.18 30.06 13.54
CA LYS A 302 -15.94 28.79 13.62
C LYS A 302 -15.10 27.69 14.28
N THR A 303 -13.82 27.61 13.94
CA THR A 303 -12.89 26.64 14.55
C THR A 303 -12.76 26.87 16.05
N ASP A 304 -12.51 28.10 16.50
CA ASP A 304 -12.31 28.41 17.94
C ASP A 304 -13.54 28.08 18.81
N ASN A 305 -14.72 28.06 18.19
CA ASN A 305 -15.98 27.80 18.89
C ASN A 305 -16.53 26.38 18.67
N VAL A 306 -15.87 25.54 17.86
CA VAL A 306 -16.39 24.19 17.51
C VAL A 306 -16.46 23.28 18.74
N LEU A 307 -15.51 23.37 19.67
CA LEU A 307 -15.49 22.51 20.87
C LEU A 307 -16.63 22.82 21.86
N LYS A 308 -17.21 24.02 21.78
CA LYS A 308 -18.37 24.42 22.59
C LYS A 308 -19.67 23.76 22.12
N ARG A 309 -19.62 22.93 21.08
CA ARG A 309 -20.79 22.31 20.43
C ARG A 309 -20.94 20.84 20.81
N SER A 310 -22.18 20.34 20.76
CA SER A 310 -22.52 18.96 21.11
C SER A 310 -21.60 17.95 20.41
N GLY A 311 -20.97 17.08 21.20
CA GLY A 311 -20.12 16.01 20.66
C GLY A 311 -20.88 15.08 19.72
N GLN A 312 -22.19 14.87 19.95
CA GLN A 312 -23.02 14.01 19.12
C GLN A 312 -23.19 14.55 17.70
N VAL A 313 -23.49 15.85 17.55
CA VAL A 313 -23.61 16.50 16.23
C VAL A 313 -22.26 16.54 15.53
N ARG A 314 -21.17 16.78 16.28
CA ARG A 314 -19.80 16.76 15.76
C ARG A 314 -19.33 15.37 15.31
N MET A 315 -19.84 14.30 15.92
CA MET A 315 -19.64 12.94 15.43
C MET A 315 -20.52 12.66 14.20
N LYS A 316 -21.76 13.14 14.20
CA LYS A 316 -22.70 12.93 13.11
C LYS A 316 -22.25 13.56 11.80
N ILE A 317 -21.72 14.78 11.83
CA ILE A 317 -21.19 15.48 10.65
C ILE A 317 -19.96 14.79 10.02
N LEU A 318 -19.28 13.93 10.78
CA LEU A 318 -18.18 13.09 10.31
C LEU A 318 -18.61 11.71 9.84
N SER A 319 -19.89 11.36 9.97
CA SER A 319 -20.39 10.06 9.57
C SER A 319 -20.22 9.82 8.07
N THR A 320 -19.99 8.56 7.71
CA THR A 320 -20.02 8.11 6.32
C THR A 320 -21.43 7.71 5.90
N ASP A 321 -22.33 7.40 6.84
CA ASP A 321 -23.70 6.98 6.55
C ASP A 321 -24.74 7.78 7.38
N ILE A 322 -25.91 7.97 6.79
CA ILE A 322 -26.99 8.80 7.35
C ILE A 322 -27.58 8.26 8.65
N ASN A 323 -27.44 6.96 8.93
CA ASN A 323 -27.98 6.30 10.12
C ASN A 323 -26.94 6.14 11.23
N THR A 324 -25.66 6.13 10.89
CA THR A 324 -24.55 5.95 11.84
C THR A 324 -23.94 7.27 12.31
N ALA A 325 -23.17 7.25 13.40
CA ALA A 325 -22.37 8.37 13.86
C ALA A 325 -20.89 8.09 13.56
N GLY A 326 -20.10 9.14 13.30
CA GLY A 326 -18.66 9.01 13.11
C GLY A 326 -17.94 8.55 14.40
N ASN A 327 -16.82 7.86 14.23
CA ASN A 327 -16.04 7.29 15.34
C ASN A 327 -15.33 8.35 16.22
N SER A 328 -15.26 9.59 15.75
CA SER A 328 -14.65 10.72 16.48
C SER A 328 -15.41 12.00 16.17
N PRO A 329 -15.41 12.99 17.08
CA PRO A 329 -16.03 14.29 16.84
C PRO A 329 -15.16 15.18 15.95
N LEU A 330 -15.79 16.04 15.15
CA LEU A 330 -15.11 17.15 14.49
C LEU A 330 -14.41 18.03 15.52
N ASN A 331 -13.11 18.26 15.32
CA ASN A 331 -12.24 19.00 16.23
C ASN A 331 -11.71 20.29 15.61
N THR A 332 -11.07 21.12 16.43
CA THR A 332 -10.36 22.33 16.01
C THR A 332 -9.22 21.98 15.05
N LEU A 333 -8.89 22.91 14.15
CA LEU A 333 -7.65 22.86 13.41
C LEU A 333 -6.49 23.16 14.38
N GLY A 334 -5.56 22.21 14.52
CA GLY A 334 -4.54 22.23 15.58
C GLY A 334 -3.43 23.28 15.41
N SER A 335 -3.33 23.95 14.25
CA SER A 335 -2.33 24.99 14.03
C SER A 335 -2.87 26.14 13.19
N PHE A 336 -2.36 27.35 13.44
CA PHE A 336 -2.66 28.55 12.64
C PHE A 336 -2.33 28.35 11.15
N LYS A 337 -1.22 27.67 10.84
CA LYS A 337 -0.83 27.33 9.45
C LYS A 337 -1.87 26.44 8.76
N THR A 338 -2.50 25.53 9.49
CA THR A 338 -3.57 24.67 8.94
C THR A 338 -4.81 25.49 8.62
N VAL A 339 -5.20 26.44 9.48
CA VAL A 339 -6.31 27.38 9.21
C VAL A 339 -6.04 28.17 7.94
N GLN A 340 -4.84 28.74 7.80
CA GLN A 340 -4.43 29.50 6.61
C GLN A 340 -4.49 28.68 5.34
N HIS A 341 -3.98 27.45 5.38
CA HIS A 341 -4.03 26.55 4.24
C HIS A 341 -5.47 26.20 3.84
N TYR A 342 -6.33 25.89 4.82
CA TYR A 342 -7.71 25.52 4.56
C TYR A 342 -8.53 26.70 4.03
N ALA A 343 -8.33 27.89 4.61
CA ALA A 343 -8.91 29.13 4.13
C ALA A 343 -8.47 29.45 2.70
N SER A 344 -7.19 29.25 2.36
CA SER A 344 -6.67 29.49 1.02
C SER A 344 -7.35 28.61 -0.04
N ILE A 345 -7.41 27.29 0.20
CA ILE A 345 -8.07 26.35 -0.72
C ILE A 345 -9.56 26.64 -0.84
N CYS A 346 -10.25 26.91 0.28
CA CYS A 346 -11.67 27.27 0.27
C CYS A 346 -11.92 28.59 -0.48
N THR A 347 -11.03 29.58 -0.35
CA THR A 347 -11.14 30.85 -1.06
C THR A 347 -11.00 30.65 -2.56
N MET A 348 -9.99 29.90 -3.01
CA MET A 348 -9.82 29.60 -4.44
C MET A 348 -11.05 28.87 -5.01
N PHE A 349 -11.64 27.96 -4.24
CA PHE A 349 -12.88 27.27 -4.63
C PHE A 349 -14.06 28.26 -4.78
N LEU A 350 -14.25 29.17 -3.83
CA LEU A 350 -15.30 30.19 -3.92
C LEU A 350 -15.08 31.17 -5.07
N VAL A 351 -13.82 31.57 -5.33
CA VAL A 351 -13.46 32.40 -6.50
C VAL A 351 -13.76 31.68 -7.80
N PHE A 352 -13.42 30.40 -7.90
CA PHE A 352 -13.81 29.59 -9.06
C PHE A 352 -15.34 29.58 -9.25
N CYS A 353 -16.13 29.38 -8.18
CA CYS A 353 -17.59 29.45 -8.27
C CYS A 353 -18.10 30.84 -8.66
N LEU A 354 -17.44 31.93 -8.24
CA LEU A 354 -17.75 33.30 -8.69
C LEU A 354 -17.57 33.43 -10.20
N ASP A 355 -16.47 32.91 -10.74
CA ASP A 355 -16.16 32.96 -12.17
C ASP A 355 -17.14 32.10 -12.99
N VAL A 356 -17.55 30.94 -12.45
CA VAL A 356 -18.63 30.12 -13.03
C VAL A 356 -19.96 30.89 -13.05
N SER A 357 -20.34 31.57 -11.95
CA SER A 357 -21.58 32.36 -11.88
C SER A 357 -21.65 33.43 -12.98
N LYS A 358 -20.51 34.10 -13.20
CA LYS A 358 -20.33 35.16 -14.19
C LYS A 358 -20.06 34.67 -15.61
N LYS A 359 -19.92 33.36 -15.80
CA LYS A 359 -19.56 32.73 -17.09
C LYS A 359 -18.26 33.32 -17.66
N VAL A 360 -17.26 33.56 -16.82
CA VAL A 360 -15.96 34.13 -17.23
C VAL A 360 -15.25 33.21 -18.24
N HIS A 361 -15.42 31.89 -18.10
CA HIS A 361 -14.80 30.87 -18.96
C HIS A 361 -15.87 30.09 -19.73
N PRO A 362 -16.44 30.64 -20.83
CA PRO A 362 -17.53 29.99 -21.57
C PRO A 362 -17.12 28.70 -22.28
N GLY A 363 -15.82 28.47 -22.48
CA GLY A 363 -15.29 27.24 -23.07
C GLY A 363 -15.21 26.06 -22.10
N LEU A 364 -15.43 26.26 -20.79
CA LEU A 364 -15.46 25.14 -19.84
C LEU A 364 -16.75 24.31 -20.00
N PRO A 365 -16.70 23.00 -19.71
CA PRO A 365 -17.89 22.16 -19.60
C PRO A 365 -18.94 22.74 -18.64
N PRO A 366 -20.25 22.52 -18.87
CA PRO A 366 -21.31 23.07 -18.04
C PRO A 366 -21.14 22.78 -16.55
N CYS A 367 -21.18 23.83 -15.74
CA CYS A 367 -21.09 23.77 -14.29
C CYS A 367 -22.32 24.43 -13.66
N PRO A 368 -23.46 23.72 -13.54
CA PRO A 368 -24.67 24.29 -12.98
C PRO A 368 -24.49 24.62 -11.49
N LEU A 369 -24.91 25.83 -11.10
CA LEU A 369 -24.95 26.29 -9.71
C LEU A 369 -26.41 26.43 -9.26
N ALA A 370 -26.69 26.14 -8.00
CA ALA A 370 -27.99 26.42 -7.40
C ALA A 370 -28.32 27.94 -7.49
N PRO A 371 -29.58 28.33 -7.79
CA PRO A 371 -29.94 29.75 -7.95
C PRO A 371 -29.57 30.63 -6.76
N MET A 372 -29.76 30.12 -5.53
CA MET A 372 -29.41 30.84 -4.30
C MET A 372 -27.89 30.97 -4.13
N ALA A 373 -27.12 29.93 -4.46
CA ALA A 373 -25.66 30.01 -4.48
C ALA A 373 -25.21 31.09 -5.46
N LYS A 374 -25.82 31.15 -6.65
CA LYS A 374 -25.54 32.15 -7.68
C LYS A 374 -25.79 33.57 -7.18
N GLN A 375 -26.95 33.83 -6.57
CA GLN A 375 -27.29 35.14 -6.02
C GLN A 375 -26.29 35.62 -4.96
N LEU A 376 -25.85 34.71 -4.08
CA LEU A 376 -24.91 35.06 -3.02
C LEU A 376 -23.48 35.28 -3.57
N LEU A 377 -23.07 34.49 -4.56
CA LEU A 377 -21.83 34.72 -5.29
C LEU A 377 -21.85 36.07 -6.03
N ASP A 378 -22.95 36.41 -6.69
CA ASP A 378 -23.10 37.70 -7.37
C ASP A 378 -23.03 38.88 -6.38
N SER A 379 -23.59 38.73 -5.17
CA SER A 379 -23.51 39.75 -4.10
C SER A 379 -22.09 39.91 -3.55
N PHE A 380 -21.32 38.81 -3.41
CA PHE A 380 -19.90 38.88 -3.08
C PHE A 380 -19.13 39.63 -4.15
N SER A 381 -19.40 39.34 -5.42
CA SER A 381 -18.73 40.00 -6.52
C SER A 381 -19.03 41.50 -6.60
N GLN A 382 -20.27 41.89 -6.33
CA GLN A 382 -20.67 43.29 -6.24
C GLN A 382 -19.99 43.98 -5.04
N SER A 383 -19.94 43.32 -3.88
CA SER A 383 -19.27 43.84 -2.68
C SER A 383 -17.78 44.04 -2.91
N ILE A 384 -17.08 43.08 -3.54
CA ILE A 384 -15.68 43.20 -3.93
C ILE A 384 -15.46 44.39 -4.87
N SER A 385 -16.31 44.51 -5.90
CA SER A 385 -16.21 45.59 -6.89
C SER A 385 -16.43 46.97 -6.25
N ASN A 386 -17.34 47.05 -5.29
CA ASN A 386 -17.67 48.27 -4.55
C ASN A 386 -16.79 48.51 -3.32
N LYS A 387 -15.81 47.63 -3.03
CA LYS A 387 -14.98 47.65 -1.82
C LYS A 387 -15.80 47.68 -0.51
N GLN A 388 -16.93 46.99 -0.50
CA GLN A 388 -17.80 46.82 0.66
C GLN A 388 -17.38 45.59 1.48
N SER A 389 -17.64 45.61 2.79
CA SER A 389 -17.38 44.47 3.67
C SER A 389 -18.35 43.32 3.38
N ILE A 390 -17.82 42.12 3.22
CA ILE A 390 -18.61 40.88 3.15
C ILE A 390 -18.78 40.34 4.57
N ASP A 391 -20.01 40.01 4.95
CA ASP A 391 -20.29 39.35 6.22
C ASP A 391 -19.64 37.95 6.24
N PRO A 392 -18.75 37.63 7.20
CA PRO A 392 -18.17 36.30 7.34
C PRO A 392 -19.22 35.19 7.45
N LEU A 393 -20.40 35.44 8.00
CA LEU A 393 -21.46 34.42 8.12
C LEU A 393 -21.95 33.93 6.75
N ALA A 394 -22.02 34.83 5.77
CA ALA A 394 -22.45 34.51 4.41
C ALA A 394 -21.54 33.48 3.71
N ILE A 395 -20.28 33.35 4.14
CA ILE A 395 -19.36 32.30 3.64
C ILE A 395 -19.91 30.91 3.93
N GLY A 396 -20.42 30.68 5.14
CA GLY A 396 -21.02 29.41 5.53
C GLY A 396 -22.27 29.10 4.71
N ASP A 397 -23.16 30.08 4.54
CA ASP A 397 -24.39 29.91 3.77
C ASP A 397 -24.10 29.62 2.30
N CYS A 398 -23.11 30.30 1.71
CA CYS A 398 -22.67 30.05 0.35
C CYS A 398 -22.20 28.61 0.16
N LEU A 399 -21.38 28.10 1.10
CA LEU A 399 -20.92 26.70 1.07
C LEU A 399 -22.09 25.72 1.21
N VAL A 400 -23.08 26.01 2.05
CA VAL A 400 -24.28 25.18 2.17
C VAL A 400 -25.08 25.19 0.87
N PHE A 401 -25.33 26.35 0.27
CA PHE A 401 -26.07 26.45 -1.00
C PHE A 401 -25.38 25.75 -2.16
N LEU A 402 -24.04 25.78 -2.20
CA LEU A 402 -23.25 25.06 -3.20
C LEU A 402 -23.39 23.53 -3.02
N PHE A 403 -23.47 23.04 -1.79
CA PHE A 403 -23.48 21.60 -1.51
C PHE A 403 -24.87 20.97 -1.36
N ILE A 404 -25.94 21.77 -1.18
CA ILE A 404 -27.33 21.30 -1.33
C ILE A 404 -27.71 21.32 -2.81
N GLN A 405 -27.15 20.37 -3.55
CA GLN A 405 -27.39 20.20 -4.98
C GLN A 405 -27.42 18.72 -5.36
N VAL A 406 -28.27 18.39 -6.33
CA VAL A 406 -28.29 17.09 -7.01
C VAL A 406 -28.29 17.38 -8.51
N LEU A 407 -27.40 16.72 -9.25
CA LEU A 407 -27.37 16.85 -10.71
C LEU A 407 -28.33 15.87 -11.37
N SER A 408 -28.86 16.28 -12.52
CA SER A 408 -29.56 15.35 -13.41
C SER A 408 -28.60 14.23 -13.82
N PRO A 409 -29.08 12.97 -13.98
CA PRO A 409 -28.27 11.86 -14.49
C PRO A 409 -27.62 12.08 -15.86
N LEU A 410 -28.04 13.14 -16.58
CA LEU A 410 -27.46 13.55 -17.87
C LEU A 410 -26.10 14.24 -17.73
N TYR A 411 -25.74 14.69 -16.53
CA TYR A 411 -24.46 15.34 -16.27
C TYR A 411 -23.46 14.33 -15.71
N SER A 412 -22.19 14.46 -16.14
CA SER A 412 -21.07 13.75 -15.53
C SER A 412 -20.75 14.30 -14.15
N ASP A 413 -20.08 13.52 -13.30
CA ASP A 413 -19.62 13.96 -11.97
C ASP A 413 -18.72 15.20 -12.07
N THR A 414 -17.90 15.30 -13.12
CA THR A 414 -17.11 16.50 -13.44
C THR A 414 -17.96 17.73 -13.76
N SER A 415 -19.28 17.68 -13.73
CA SER A 415 -20.15 18.85 -13.81
C SER A 415 -20.40 19.50 -12.44
N PHE A 416 -20.06 18.82 -11.34
CA PHE A 416 -20.05 19.44 -10.02
C PHE A 416 -18.91 20.47 -9.93
N HIS A 417 -19.23 21.67 -9.44
CA HIS A 417 -18.25 22.76 -9.27
C HIS A 417 -17.00 22.34 -8.50
N VAL A 418 -17.14 21.47 -7.50
CA VAL A 418 -16.03 21.05 -6.63
C VAL A 418 -15.09 20.11 -7.38
N LEU A 419 -15.65 19.26 -8.25
CA LEU A 419 -14.88 18.34 -9.06
C LEU A 419 -14.21 19.08 -10.22
N GLN A 420 -14.87 20.04 -10.89
CA GLN A 420 -14.21 20.91 -11.86
C GLN A 420 -13.06 21.70 -11.25
N PHE A 421 -13.27 22.28 -10.07
CA PHE A 421 -12.23 22.97 -9.33
C PHE A 421 -11.01 22.07 -9.05
N ILE A 422 -11.25 20.85 -8.55
CA ILE A 422 -10.18 19.87 -8.28
C ILE A 422 -9.47 19.52 -9.59
N THR A 423 -10.22 19.23 -10.64
CA THR A 423 -9.70 18.92 -11.98
C THR A 423 -8.76 20.00 -12.50
N LEU A 424 -9.17 21.27 -12.45
CA LEU A 424 -8.35 22.40 -12.90
C LEU A 424 -7.11 22.59 -12.02
N LYS A 425 -7.23 22.40 -10.69
CA LYS A 425 -6.08 22.43 -9.77
C LYS A 425 -5.09 21.28 -9.98
N MET A 426 -5.50 20.19 -10.60
CA MET A 426 -4.63 19.08 -10.91
C MET A 426 -3.83 19.28 -12.19
N LEU A 427 -4.22 20.24 -13.05
CA LEU A 427 -3.51 20.54 -14.29
C LEU A 427 -2.34 21.50 -14.04
N LYS A 428 -1.18 21.20 -14.63
CA LYS A 428 -0.02 22.09 -14.67
C LYS A 428 0.02 22.86 -15.98
N VAL A 429 0.77 23.96 -15.97
CA VAL A 429 0.93 24.85 -17.14
C VAL A 429 1.49 24.11 -18.36
N ASP A 430 2.30 23.07 -18.15
CA ASP A 430 2.86 22.23 -19.21
C ASP A 430 1.88 21.18 -19.77
N GLY A 431 0.63 21.16 -19.29
CA GLY A 431 -0.39 20.19 -19.67
C GLY A 431 -0.32 18.85 -18.93
N SER A 432 0.71 18.63 -18.10
CA SER A 432 0.80 17.45 -17.25
C SER A 432 -0.10 17.56 -16.01
N TYR A 433 -0.40 16.42 -15.38
CA TYR A 433 -1.16 16.41 -14.14
C TYR A 433 -0.24 16.34 -12.91
N HIS A 434 -0.70 16.92 -11.81
CA HIS A 434 -0.16 16.65 -10.48
C HIS A 434 -0.39 15.17 -10.10
N PRO A 435 0.47 14.58 -9.25
CA PRO A 435 0.27 13.21 -8.78
C PRO A 435 -1.07 13.02 -8.05
N HIS A 436 -1.75 11.90 -8.31
CA HIS A 436 -3.09 11.57 -7.76
C HIS A 436 -3.20 11.71 -6.23
N HIS A 437 -2.15 11.39 -5.47
CA HIS A 437 -2.16 11.49 -4.01
C HIS A 437 -2.33 12.93 -3.50
N LEU A 438 -2.04 13.95 -4.32
CA LEU A 438 -2.28 15.36 -3.97
C LEU A 438 -3.76 15.75 -4.01
N ILE A 439 -4.62 15.01 -4.72
CA ILE A 439 -6.07 15.27 -4.74
C ILE A 439 -6.66 15.22 -3.33
N THR A 440 -6.22 14.26 -2.51
CA THR A 440 -6.67 14.14 -1.11
C THR A 440 -6.33 15.38 -0.28
N ARG A 441 -5.22 16.08 -0.61
CA ARG A 441 -4.80 17.33 0.04
C ARG A 441 -5.64 18.53 -0.39
N ILE A 442 -6.25 18.50 -1.58
CA ILE A 442 -7.19 19.52 -2.05
C ILE A 442 -8.60 19.27 -1.47
N ILE A 443 -9.03 18.01 -1.44
CA ILE A 443 -10.35 17.62 -0.93
C ILE A 443 -10.50 17.89 0.57
N SER A 444 -9.49 17.53 1.38
CA SER A 444 -9.61 17.60 2.85
C SER A 444 -9.94 19.00 3.40
N PRO A 445 -9.30 20.09 2.91
CA PRO A 445 -9.69 21.47 3.21
C PRO A 445 -11.15 21.80 2.90
N ILE A 446 -11.62 21.50 1.69
CA ILE A 446 -12.99 21.81 1.25
C ILE A 446 -13.98 21.01 2.08
N GLN A 447 -13.72 19.72 2.26
CA GLN A 447 -14.54 18.82 3.08
C GLN A 447 -14.70 19.35 4.51
N TYR A 448 -13.62 19.85 5.13
CA TYR A 448 -13.68 20.44 6.46
C TYR A 448 -14.53 21.72 6.49
N CYS A 449 -14.31 22.64 5.54
CA CYS A 449 -15.06 23.89 5.47
C CYS A 449 -16.56 23.65 5.26
N VAL A 450 -16.92 22.73 4.36
CA VAL A 450 -18.32 22.34 4.11
C VAL A 450 -18.94 21.72 5.35
N ARG A 451 -18.27 20.75 5.99
CA ARG A 451 -18.74 20.16 7.25
C ARG A 451 -18.92 21.20 8.36
N MET A 452 -18.00 22.17 8.44
CA MET A 452 -18.12 23.27 9.40
C MET A 452 -19.35 24.14 9.08
N ALA A 453 -19.60 24.47 7.82
CA ALA A 453 -20.76 25.24 7.40
C ALA A 453 -22.08 24.53 7.77
N PHE A 454 -22.21 23.24 7.44
CA PHE A 454 -23.38 22.43 7.79
C PHE A 454 -23.54 22.22 9.31
N LEU A 455 -22.44 22.07 10.06
CA LEU A 455 -22.50 22.02 11.52
C LEU A 455 -23.12 23.30 12.09
N TYR A 456 -22.77 24.47 11.54
CA TYR A 456 -23.32 25.74 12.00
C TYR A 456 -24.76 25.98 11.52
N LEU A 457 -25.14 25.53 10.32
CA LEU A 457 -26.55 25.48 9.91
C LEU A 457 -27.39 24.67 10.90
N ASN A 458 -26.90 23.49 11.30
CA ASN A 458 -27.60 22.64 12.28
C ASN A 458 -27.84 23.38 13.61
N LEU A 459 -26.88 24.17 14.05
CA LEU A 459 -26.99 24.97 15.27
C LEU A 459 -27.97 26.14 15.12
N ASP A 460 -27.90 26.87 14.00
CA ASP A 460 -28.80 28.00 13.73
C ASP A 460 -30.27 27.56 13.63
N CYS A 461 -30.52 26.36 13.13
CA CYS A 461 -31.86 25.78 12.99
C CYS A 461 -32.32 24.97 14.22
N SER A 462 -31.45 24.76 15.21
CA SER A 462 -31.79 24.04 16.44
C SER A 462 -32.14 25.02 17.57
N PRO A 463 -33.03 24.65 18.50
CA PRO A 463 -33.30 25.47 19.67
C PRO A 463 -32.00 25.69 20.48
N PRO A 464 -31.70 26.94 20.91
CA PRO A 464 -30.49 27.22 21.65
C PRO A 464 -30.50 26.48 23.00
N PRO A 465 -29.36 25.93 23.47
CA PRO A 465 -29.25 25.37 24.81
C PRO A 465 -29.56 26.46 25.86
N PRO A 466 -30.18 26.11 27.01
CA PRO A 466 -30.55 27.08 28.04
C PRO A 466 -29.38 27.92 28.57
N ASP A 467 -28.16 27.37 28.53
CA ASP A 467 -26.98 27.91 29.22
C ASP A 467 -25.97 28.62 28.29
N LEU A 468 -26.30 28.82 27.01
CA LEU A 468 -25.39 29.44 26.04
C LEU A 468 -25.97 30.75 25.49
N PRO A 469 -25.13 31.79 25.26
CA PRO A 469 -25.60 33.03 24.66
C PRO A 469 -26.20 32.76 23.28
N ILE A 470 -27.38 33.32 23.04
CA ILE A 470 -28.10 33.24 21.77
C ILE A 470 -27.18 33.80 20.68
N SER A 471 -26.67 32.93 19.80
CA SER A 471 -26.02 33.40 18.57
C SER A 471 -27.09 33.91 17.63
N VAL A 472 -26.87 35.08 17.03
CA VAL A 472 -27.72 35.56 15.94
C VAL A 472 -27.58 34.57 14.78
N PRO A 473 -28.65 33.82 14.43
CA PRO A 473 -28.59 32.87 13.32
C PRO A 473 -28.40 33.64 12.01
N SER A 474 -27.79 32.99 11.02
CA SER A 474 -27.71 33.58 9.69
C SER A 474 -29.12 33.89 9.14
N PRO A 475 -29.30 35.03 8.43
CA PRO A 475 -30.56 35.32 7.74
C PRO A 475 -30.96 34.27 6.70
N TYR A 476 -30.01 33.43 6.26
CA TYR A 476 -30.26 32.36 5.28
C TYR A 476 -30.64 31.02 5.91
N SER A 477 -30.39 30.81 7.21
CA SER A 477 -30.63 29.52 7.87
C SER A 477 -32.10 29.09 7.82
N SER A 478 -33.03 30.02 8.03
CA SER A 478 -34.47 29.76 7.90
C SER A 478 -34.88 29.45 6.46
N VAL A 479 -34.33 30.18 5.48
CA VAL A 479 -34.57 29.97 4.05
C VAL A 479 -34.07 28.59 3.60
N ILE A 480 -32.89 28.18 4.07
CA ILE A 480 -32.32 26.86 3.77
C ILE A 480 -33.21 25.76 4.37
N LEU A 481 -33.62 25.89 5.63
CA LEU A 481 -34.47 24.90 6.29
C LEU A 481 -35.80 24.73 5.56
N GLN A 482 -36.47 25.83 5.24
CA GLN A 482 -37.80 25.82 4.62
C GLN A 482 -37.74 25.37 3.15
N ASN A 483 -36.92 26.04 2.34
CA ASN A 483 -36.99 25.89 0.88
C ASN A 483 -36.14 24.75 0.34
N LEU A 484 -35.06 24.36 1.04
CA LEU A 484 -34.11 23.35 0.55
C LEU A 484 -34.15 22.05 1.36
N LEU A 485 -34.42 22.13 2.66
CA LEU A 485 -34.52 20.97 3.55
C LEU A 485 -35.96 20.55 3.87
N GLN A 486 -36.97 21.22 3.30
CA GLN A 486 -38.39 20.87 3.44
C GLN A 486 -38.87 20.85 4.91
N ASP A 487 -38.45 21.87 5.68
CA ASP A 487 -38.71 22.00 7.11
C ASP A 487 -38.22 20.81 7.97
N ASN A 488 -37.36 19.96 7.42
CA ASN A 488 -36.78 18.83 8.10
C ASN A 488 -35.25 18.91 8.11
N LEU A 489 -34.71 19.39 9.23
CA LEU A 489 -33.26 19.57 9.40
C LEU A 489 -32.47 18.26 9.20
N ALA A 490 -33.07 17.08 9.44
CA ALA A 490 -32.39 15.81 9.22
C ALA A 490 -32.05 15.56 7.73
N ASN A 491 -32.73 16.22 6.79
CA ASN A 491 -32.42 16.13 5.36
C ASN A 491 -31.04 16.68 5.01
N MET A 492 -30.41 17.50 5.87
CA MET A 492 -29.05 17.99 5.67
C MET A 492 -28.02 16.85 5.58
N TRP A 493 -28.29 15.73 6.25
CA TRP A 493 -27.34 14.62 6.31
C TRP A 493 -27.13 13.98 4.94
N THR A 494 -28.16 13.99 4.09
CA THR A 494 -28.08 13.56 2.68
C THR A 494 -26.97 14.26 1.90
N TYR A 495 -26.66 15.51 2.25
CA TYR A 495 -25.66 16.34 1.55
C TYR A 495 -24.29 16.38 2.25
N THR A 496 -24.13 15.64 3.35
CA THR A 496 -22.91 15.60 4.16
C THR A 496 -22.41 14.19 4.47
N THR A 497 -23.14 13.15 4.04
CA THR A 497 -22.74 11.74 4.12
C THR A 497 -22.51 11.15 2.72
N GLU A 498 -21.88 9.98 2.68
CA GLU A 498 -21.80 9.19 1.45
C GLU A 498 -23.18 8.54 1.23
N SER A 499 -23.70 8.61 0.00
CA SER A 499 -24.97 7.99 -0.36
C SER A 499 -24.88 7.40 -1.75
N ASP A 500 -25.13 6.10 -1.85
CA ASP A 500 -25.20 5.39 -3.14
C ASP A 500 -26.50 5.70 -3.90
N LYS A 501 -27.44 6.39 -3.25
CA LYS A 501 -28.78 6.65 -3.80
C LYS A 501 -28.93 8.03 -4.42
N ILE A 502 -28.17 9.03 -3.93
CA ILE A 502 -28.28 10.42 -4.37
C ILE A 502 -26.87 10.94 -4.62
N ASN A 503 -26.62 11.33 -5.87
CA ASN A 503 -25.34 11.92 -6.26
C ASN A 503 -25.32 13.42 -5.91
N THR A 504 -24.54 13.78 -4.90
CA THR A 504 -24.36 15.15 -4.40
C THR A 504 -22.91 15.59 -4.62
N PRO A 505 -22.60 16.91 -4.59
CA PRO A 505 -21.21 17.37 -4.68
C PRO A 505 -20.33 16.75 -3.59
N PHE A 506 -20.88 16.54 -2.38
CA PHE A 506 -20.15 15.94 -1.28
C PHE A 506 -19.85 14.45 -1.51
N SER A 507 -20.86 13.67 -1.92
CA SER A 507 -20.69 12.23 -2.17
C SER A 507 -19.75 11.97 -3.35
N ALA A 508 -19.84 12.76 -4.43
CA ALA A 508 -18.94 12.66 -5.58
C ALA A 508 -17.48 13.01 -5.20
N MET A 509 -17.28 14.06 -4.40
CA MET A 509 -15.97 14.41 -3.84
C MET A 509 -15.40 13.29 -2.96
N ARG A 510 -16.23 12.64 -2.13
CA ARG A 510 -15.83 11.49 -1.31
C ARG A 510 -15.49 10.26 -2.15
N ALA A 511 -16.24 10.00 -3.21
CA ALA A 511 -15.95 8.92 -4.16
C ALA A 511 -14.56 9.11 -4.80
N TRP A 512 -14.23 10.34 -5.23
CA TRP A 512 -12.88 10.64 -5.73
C TRP A 512 -11.81 10.47 -4.65
N GLN A 513 -12.07 10.89 -3.41
CA GLN A 513 -11.12 10.71 -2.32
C GLN A 513 -10.83 9.22 -2.04
N HIS A 514 -11.86 8.37 -2.05
CA HIS A 514 -11.71 6.92 -1.90
C HIS A 514 -11.01 6.29 -3.09
N LEU A 515 -11.36 6.70 -4.32
CA LEU A 515 -10.69 6.25 -5.53
C LEU A 515 -9.19 6.60 -5.47
N MET A 516 -8.83 7.83 -5.11
CA MET A 516 -7.42 8.23 -5.00
C MET A 516 -6.69 7.53 -3.87
N ALA A 517 -7.35 7.28 -2.74
CA ALA A 517 -6.76 6.47 -1.67
C ALA A 517 -6.53 5.02 -2.14
N SER A 518 -7.49 4.43 -2.85
CA SER A 518 -7.38 3.12 -3.48
C SER A 518 -6.23 3.09 -4.49
N VAL A 519 -6.22 4.00 -5.46
CA VAL A 519 -5.14 4.17 -6.44
C VAL A 519 -3.80 4.36 -5.76
N THR A 520 -3.70 5.15 -4.68
CA THR A 520 -2.45 5.31 -3.92
C THR A 520 -2.01 4.00 -3.22
N MET A 521 -2.97 3.19 -2.76
CA MET A 521 -2.71 1.89 -2.13
C MET A 521 -2.33 0.80 -3.14
N TYR A 522 -2.90 0.83 -4.35
CA TYR A 522 -2.71 -0.17 -5.40
C TYR A 522 -1.65 0.20 -6.45
N GLU A 523 -1.34 1.48 -6.68
CA GLU A 523 -0.16 1.95 -7.46
C GLU A 523 1.15 1.79 -6.66
N GLY A 524 1.27 0.71 -5.88
CA GLY A 524 2.54 0.17 -5.47
C GLY A 524 3.15 -0.62 -6.65
N LEU A 525 3.88 0.10 -7.52
CA LEU A 525 4.40 -0.39 -8.82
C LEU A 525 3.29 -0.82 -9.80
N PRO A 526 3.49 -0.73 -11.13
CA PRO A 526 2.58 -1.37 -12.07
C PRO A 526 2.52 -2.85 -11.72
N GLU A 527 1.31 -3.39 -11.50
CA GLU A 527 1.12 -4.85 -11.54
C GLU A 527 1.72 -5.32 -12.86
N THR A 528 2.70 -6.21 -12.77
CA THR A 528 3.36 -6.80 -13.93
C THR A 528 2.42 -7.68 -14.77
N THR A 529 1.13 -7.70 -14.43
CA THR A 529 0.07 -8.52 -15.01
C THR A 529 -0.99 -7.65 -15.68
N PHE A 530 -1.12 -7.70 -17.01
CA PHE A 530 -2.14 -6.97 -17.77
C PHE A 530 -2.64 -7.76 -18.98
N TRP A 531 -3.86 -7.49 -19.45
CA TRP A 531 -4.36 -8.05 -20.71
C TRP A 531 -3.65 -7.39 -21.88
N ALA A 532 -2.94 -8.20 -22.68
CA ALA A 532 -2.17 -7.76 -23.84
C ALA A 532 -3.02 -7.63 -25.12
N ASP A 533 -4.31 -7.99 -25.06
CA ASP A 533 -5.25 -7.90 -26.16
C ASP A 533 -6.65 -7.43 -25.71
N THR A 534 -7.41 -6.87 -26.66
CA THR A 534 -8.76 -6.33 -26.43
C THR A 534 -9.84 -7.40 -26.28
N ASP A 535 -9.55 -8.62 -26.73
CA ASP A 535 -10.46 -9.76 -26.69
C ASP A 535 -10.30 -10.60 -25.40
N TYR A 536 -9.41 -10.16 -24.49
CA TYR A 536 -9.10 -10.81 -23.21
C TYR A 536 -8.65 -12.27 -23.36
N LYS A 537 -7.80 -12.55 -24.35
CA LYS A 537 -7.24 -13.90 -24.61
C LYS A 537 -5.75 -14.00 -24.34
N GLN A 538 -5.05 -12.89 -24.12
CA GLN A 538 -3.62 -12.81 -23.89
C GLN A 538 -3.33 -11.99 -22.63
N LEU A 539 -2.61 -12.58 -21.69
CA LEU A 539 -2.22 -11.99 -20.41
C LEU A 539 -0.70 -11.86 -20.36
N SER A 540 -0.21 -10.64 -20.23
CA SER A 540 1.20 -10.34 -19.99
C SER A 540 1.46 -10.38 -18.49
N ILE A 541 2.38 -11.22 -18.01
CA ILE A 541 2.80 -11.37 -16.60
C ILE A 541 4.33 -11.30 -16.55
N ASP A 542 4.91 -10.34 -15.81
CA ASP A 542 6.36 -10.20 -15.61
C ASP A 542 7.18 -10.15 -16.93
N GLY A 543 6.58 -9.63 -18.01
CA GLY A 543 7.20 -9.59 -19.34
C GLY A 543 7.03 -10.87 -20.17
N HIS A 544 6.26 -11.83 -19.69
CA HIS A 544 5.86 -13.03 -20.42
C HIS A 544 4.40 -12.94 -20.88
N THR A 545 4.14 -13.23 -22.15
CA THR A 545 2.76 -13.30 -22.67
C THR A 545 2.24 -14.74 -22.62
N ILE A 546 1.12 -14.94 -21.93
CA ILE A 546 0.42 -16.21 -21.78
C ILE A 546 -0.96 -16.07 -22.42
N THR A 547 -1.35 -17.03 -23.25
CA THR A 547 -2.66 -17.04 -23.92
C THR A 547 -3.64 -18.02 -23.25
N LEU A 548 -4.95 -17.77 -23.31
CA LEU A 548 -5.96 -18.70 -22.78
C LEU A 548 -5.82 -20.13 -23.34
N PRO A 549 -5.60 -20.35 -24.65
CA PRO A 549 -5.35 -21.69 -25.18
C PRO A 549 -4.10 -22.37 -24.59
N GLN A 550 -3.08 -21.61 -24.24
CA GLN A 550 -1.89 -22.16 -23.57
C GLN A 550 -2.22 -22.58 -22.13
N ILE A 551 -3.08 -21.84 -21.43
CA ILE A 551 -3.56 -22.23 -20.10
C ILE A 551 -4.37 -23.53 -20.19
N GLU A 552 -5.33 -23.61 -21.10
CA GLU A 552 -6.13 -24.83 -21.34
C GLU A 552 -5.25 -26.04 -21.63
N LYS A 553 -4.30 -25.88 -22.55
CA LYS A 553 -3.34 -26.95 -22.92
C LYS A 553 -2.43 -27.33 -21.75
N THR A 554 -2.06 -26.38 -20.90
CA THR A 554 -1.23 -26.64 -19.72
C THR A 554 -2.01 -27.43 -18.67
N ILE A 555 -3.28 -27.09 -18.43
CA ILE A 555 -4.16 -27.85 -17.55
C ILE A 555 -4.30 -29.29 -18.05
N GLN A 556 -4.64 -29.49 -19.33
CA GLN A 556 -4.77 -30.82 -19.93
C GLN A 556 -3.49 -31.66 -19.82
N ARG A 557 -2.34 -31.08 -20.20
CA ARG A 557 -1.03 -31.75 -20.10
C ARG A 557 -0.66 -32.11 -18.66
N THR A 558 -1.06 -31.29 -17.69
CA THR A 558 -0.76 -31.57 -16.28
C THR A 558 -1.59 -32.74 -15.78
N PHE A 559 -2.87 -32.84 -16.16
CA PHE A 559 -3.70 -34.03 -15.87
C PHE A 559 -3.11 -35.32 -16.46
N GLU A 560 -2.61 -35.28 -17.70
CA GLU A 560 -1.92 -36.42 -18.32
C GLU A 560 -0.62 -36.76 -17.57
N ARG A 561 0.17 -35.74 -17.22
CA ARG A 561 1.47 -35.89 -16.54
C ARG A 561 1.34 -36.48 -15.14
N VAL A 562 0.23 -36.23 -14.42
CA VAL A 562 -0.04 -36.86 -13.11
C VAL A 562 -0.03 -38.39 -13.22
N GLY A 563 -0.62 -38.95 -14.29
CA GLY A 563 -0.61 -40.39 -14.53
C GLY A 563 0.82 -40.94 -14.68
N THR A 564 1.62 -40.32 -15.53
CA THR A 564 3.03 -40.68 -15.74
C THR A 564 3.86 -40.54 -14.46
N LEU A 565 3.70 -39.44 -13.72
CA LEU A 565 4.39 -39.23 -12.45
C LEU A 565 4.02 -40.29 -11.42
N MET A 566 2.76 -40.72 -11.35
CA MET A 566 2.31 -41.80 -10.46
C MET A 566 2.92 -43.15 -10.86
N GLU A 567 2.97 -43.48 -12.15
CA GLU A 567 3.62 -44.69 -12.66
C GLU A 567 5.13 -44.69 -12.35
N ASP A 568 5.79 -43.55 -12.57
CA ASP A 568 7.20 -43.37 -12.27
C ASP A 568 7.48 -43.41 -10.77
N LEU A 569 6.61 -42.84 -9.93
CA LEU A 569 6.77 -42.85 -8.48
C LEU A 569 6.64 -44.28 -7.94
N THR A 570 5.71 -45.05 -8.49
CA THR A 570 5.45 -46.43 -8.08
C THR A 570 6.42 -47.43 -8.69
N LYS A 571 7.17 -47.06 -9.73
CA LYS A 571 8.08 -47.94 -10.48
C LYS A 571 7.42 -49.27 -10.86
N GLY A 572 6.17 -49.19 -11.32
CA GLY A 572 5.37 -50.34 -11.73
C GLY A 572 4.87 -51.23 -10.57
N ALA A 573 5.05 -50.84 -9.31
CA ALA A 573 4.43 -51.51 -8.18
C ALA A 573 2.90 -51.27 -8.23
N PRO A 574 2.07 -52.33 -8.24
CA PRO A 574 0.63 -52.18 -8.30
C PRO A 574 0.14 -51.61 -6.97
N LEU A 575 -0.36 -50.38 -6.98
CA LEU A 575 -1.03 -49.80 -5.83
C LEU A 575 -2.33 -50.58 -5.55
N PRO A 576 -2.71 -50.75 -4.27
CA PRO A 576 -4.01 -51.31 -3.91
C PRO A 576 -5.13 -50.57 -4.62
N ARG A 577 -6.06 -51.30 -5.24
CA ARG A 577 -7.25 -50.69 -5.83
C ARG A 577 -8.08 -50.07 -4.71
N PHE A 578 -8.33 -48.77 -4.81
CA PHE A 578 -9.23 -48.06 -3.92
C PHE A 578 -10.64 -48.64 -4.01
N ASP A 579 -11.11 -49.28 -2.93
CA ASP A 579 -12.46 -49.85 -2.85
C ASP A 579 -13.36 -48.93 -2.02
N ARG A 580 -14.18 -48.13 -2.72
CA ARG A 580 -15.10 -47.18 -2.09
C ARG A 580 -16.08 -47.85 -1.12
N SER A 581 -16.44 -49.11 -1.30
CA SER A 581 -17.39 -49.80 -0.41
C SER A 581 -16.86 -49.98 1.02
N LYS A 582 -15.54 -49.83 1.22
CA LYS A 582 -14.85 -49.95 2.51
C LYS A 582 -14.79 -48.66 3.32
N TYR A 583 -15.31 -47.57 2.79
CA TYR A 583 -15.31 -46.25 3.43
C TYR A 583 -16.75 -45.78 3.66
N THR A 584 -17.02 -45.25 4.85
CA THR A 584 -18.32 -44.65 5.18
C THR A 584 -18.09 -43.23 5.65
N ASP A 585 -18.75 -42.27 5.01
CA ASP A 585 -18.65 -40.85 5.32
C ASP A 585 -20.02 -40.29 5.78
N PRO A 586 -20.37 -40.41 7.07
CA PRO A 586 -21.60 -39.81 7.58
C PRO A 586 -21.47 -38.28 7.52
N PRO A 587 -22.39 -37.58 6.84
CA PRO A 587 -22.33 -36.13 6.64
C PRO A 587 -22.54 -35.34 7.95
N ASP A 588 -23.18 -35.98 8.92
CA ASP A 588 -23.60 -35.48 10.23
C ASP A 588 -22.63 -35.86 11.36
N CYS A 589 -21.61 -36.69 11.10
CA CYS A 589 -20.62 -37.04 12.12
C CYS A 589 -19.73 -35.82 12.44
N THR A 590 -19.84 -35.36 13.69
CA THR A 590 -19.11 -34.22 14.27
C THR A 590 -18.07 -34.64 15.31
N ASP A 591 -17.86 -35.95 15.50
CA ASP A 591 -16.93 -36.46 16.51
C ASP A 591 -15.52 -35.89 16.29
N VAL A 592 -14.93 -35.34 17.34
CA VAL A 592 -13.58 -34.77 17.29
C VAL A 592 -12.59 -35.87 16.97
N GLY A 593 -11.71 -35.63 16.00
CA GLY A 593 -10.76 -36.64 15.53
C GLY A 593 -11.30 -37.55 14.42
N PHE A 594 -12.58 -37.46 14.06
CA PHE A 594 -13.13 -38.27 12.97
C PHE A 594 -12.59 -37.84 11.60
N ASN A 595 -12.20 -38.86 10.83
CA ASN A 595 -11.85 -38.79 9.42
C ASN A 595 -12.22 -40.11 8.76
N TYR A 596 -13.08 -40.07 7.74
CA TYR A 596 -13.54 -41.27 7.02
C TYR A 596 -12.41 -42.02 6.31
N LEU A 597 -11.28 -41.36 6.03
CA LEU A 597 -10.08 -41.99 5.49
C LEU A 597 -9.34 -42.81 6.55
N VAL A 598 -9.47 -42.50 7.84
CA VAL A 598 -8.78 -43.20 8.94
C VAL A 598 -9.67 -44.30 9.55
N ALA A 599 -10.99 -44.16 9.48
CA ALA A 599 -11.96 -45.06 10.11
C ALA A 599 -12.07 -46.49 9.52
N SER A 600 -11.15 -46.89 8.63
CA SER A 600 -11.12 -48.20 7.99
C SER A 600 -9.87 -49.00 8.37
N ASP A 601 -9.65 -49.20 9.68
CA ASP A 601 -8.52 -49.97 10.21
C ASP A 601 -8.42 -51.38 9.59
N SER A 602 -9.55 -51.99 9.21
CA SER A 602 -9.60 -53.32 8.58
C SER A 602 -9.15 -53.34 7.11
N TYR A 603 -9.21 -52.21 6.40
CA TYR A 603 -8.70 -52.08 5.03
C TYR A 603 -7.23 -51.66 5.03
N HIS A 604 -6.84 -50.75 5.93
CA HIS A 604 -5.45 -50.33 6.08
C HIS A 604 -4.56 -51.42 6.67
N SER A 605 -5.06 -52.28 7.56
CA SER A 605 -4.31 -53.43 8.06
C SER A 605 -3.98 -54.49 6.99
N GLN A 606 -4.64 -54.47 5.82
CA GLN A 606 -4.32 -55.36 4.69
C GLN A 606 -3.04 -54.93 3.97
N PHE A 607 -2.64 -53.66 4.10
CA PHE A 607 -1.48 -53.08 3.43
C PHE A 607 -0.63 -52.34 4.47
N GLY A 608 0.49 -52.94 4.90
CA GLY A 608 1.38 -52.32 5.88
C GLY A 608 1.95 -50.96 5.41
N PRO A 609 2.43 -50.11 6.34
CA PRO A 609 2.96 -48.77 6.01
C PRO A 609 4.11 -48.81 5.00
N ASP A 610 4.84 -49.92 4.95
CA ASP A 610 5.97 -50.13 4.05
C ASP A 610 5.59 -50.92 2.77
N PHE A 611 4.30 -50.96 2.38
CA PHE A 611 3.82 -51.78 1.26
C PHE A 611 4.61 -51.54 -0.04
N LEU A 612 4.80 -50.27 -0.40
CA LEU A 612 5.49 -49.88 -1.63
C LEU A 612 6.97 -50.30 -1.60
N LEU A 613 7.65 -50.00 -0.49
CA LEU A 613 9.05 -50.37 -0.26
C LEU A 613 9.23 -51.89 -0.27
N THR A 614 8.37 -52.61 0.45
CA THR A 614 8.38 -54.08 0.50
C THR A 614 8.19 -54.68 -0.89
N THR A 615 7.32 -54.08 -1.71
CA THR A 615 7.06 -54.53 -3.08
C THR A 615 8.27 -54.31 -3.99
N TRP A 616 8.97 -53.18 -3.86
CA TRP A 616 10.21 -52.93 -4.60
C TRP A 616 11.31 -53.89 -4.22
N LEU A 617 11.54 -54.12 -2.93
CA LEU A 617 12.57 -55.03 -2.44
C LEU A 617 12.30 -56.48 -2.90
N LYS A 618 11.03 -56.92 -2.88
CA LYS A 618 10.63 -58.24 -3.43
C LYS A 618 10.87 -58.39 -4.92
N ARG A 619 10.90 -57.29 -5.67
CA ARG A 619 11.14 -57.26 -7.13
C ARG A 619 12.60 -57.06 -7.50
N GLY A 620 13.51 -57.19 -6.53
CA GLY A 620 14.95 -57.06 -6.78
C GLY A 620 15.42 -55.61 -6.89
N ASP A 621 14.74 -54.66 -6.23
CA ASP A 621 15.11 -53.25 -6.18
C ASP A 621 15.19 -52.59 -7.57
N PRO A 622 14.03 -52.39 -8.24
CA PRO A 622 13.95 -52.02 -9.66
C PRO A 622 14.58 -50.67 -10.00
N ALA A 623 14.85 -49.81 -9.01
CA ALA A 623 15.47 -48.50 -9.19
C ALA A 623 16.81 -48.36 -8.46
N SER A 624 17.37 -49.46 -7.93
CA SER A 624 18.65 -49.49 -7.23
C SER A 624 18.70 -48.54 -6.02
N TYR A 625 17.64 -48.53 -5.22
CA TYR A 625 17.52 -47.78 -3.96
C TYR A 625 18.46 -48.31 -2.87
N THR A 626 19.00 -49.51 -3.04
CA THR A 626 19.99 -50.14 -2.17
C THR A 626 21.35 -50.19 -2.84
N LEU A 627 22.41 -50.08 -2.05
CA LEU A 627 23.79 -50.25 -2.53
C LEU A 627 24.05 -51.75 -2.74
N GLY A 628 24.77 -52.08 -3.83
CA GLY A 628 25.09 -53.46 -4.20
C GLY A 628 25.65 -54.29 -3.03
N GLY A 629 25.13 -55.52 -2.86
CA GLY A 629 25.49 -56.39 -1.76
C GLY A 629 24.76 -56.13 -0.44
N GLY A 630 23.69 -55.30 -0.43
CA GLY A 630 22.76 -55.15 0.69
C GLY A 630 23.28 -54.33 1.87
N ARG A 631 24.36 -53.56 1.71
CA ARG A 631 25.02 -52.82 2.80
C ARG A 631 24.70 -51.31 2.80
N GLY A 632 23.44 -50.94 2.63
CA GLY A 632 22.98 -49.56 2.85
C GLY A 632 22.08 -48.99 1.75
N TRP A 633 21.61 -47.77 1.99
CA TRP A 633 20.73 -47.03 1.09
C TRP A 633 21.51 -46.23 0.05
N ASN A 634 21.03 -46.24 -1.19
CA ASN A 634 21.50 -45.35 -2.23
C ASN A 634 20.80 -44.00 -2.10
N HIS A 635 21.38 -43.12 -1.28
CA HIS A 635 20.80 -41.82 -0.97
C HIS A 635 20.48 -40.99 -2.22
N GLY A 636 21.31 -41.04 -3.26
CA GLY A 636 21.04 -40.31 -4.51
C GLY A 636 19.74 -40.76 -5.18
N LYS A 637 19.49 -42.07 -5.26
CA LYS A 637 18.24 -42.60 -5.83
C LYS A 637 17.02 -42.36 -4.96
N ILE A 638 17.20 -42.25 -3.64
CA ILE A 638 16.14 -41.86 -2.72
C ILE A 638 15.80 -40.37 -2.91
N TRP A 639 16.81 -39.51 -3.05
CA TRP A 639 16.60 -38.10 -3.38
C TRP A 639 15.85 -37.92 -4.70
N ASP A 640 16.27 -38.60 -5.78
CA ASP A 640 15.56 -38.60 -7.07
C ASP A 640 14.08 -38.98 -6.90
N TRP A 641 13.78 -39.94 -6.02
CA TRP A 641 12.42 -40.40 -5.76
C TRP A 641 11.60 -39.39 -4.93
N LEU A 642 12.23 -38.74 -3.94
CA LEU A 642 11.61 -37.68 -3.15
C LEU A 642 11.29 -36.46 -4.05
N ASP A 643 12.20 -36.08 -4.93
CA ASP A 643 11.97 -34.99 -5.91
C ASP A 643 10.78 -35.34 -6.83
N LEU A 644 10.67 -36.59 -7.26
CA LEU A 644 9.53 -37.07 -8.05
C LEU A 644 8.21 -37.01 -7.26
N SER A 645 8.24 -37.32 -5.95
CA SER A 645 7.09 -37.18 -5.05
C SER A 645 6.65 -35.72 -4.91
N ASP A 646 7.62 -34.81 -4.81
CA ASP A 646 7.35 -33.37 -4.73
C ASP A 646 6.75 -32.85 -6.03
N GLU A 647 7.27 -33.27 -7.19
CA GLU A 647 6.72 -32.91 -8.50
C GLU A 647 5.30 -33.45 -8.70
N LEU A 648 5.02 -34.69 -8.28
CA LEU A 648 3.66 -35.23 -8.29
C LEU A 648 2.73 -34.40 -7.40
N THR A 649 3.18 -34.03 -6.21
CA THR A 649 2.39 -33.21 -5.26
C THR A 649 2.07 -31.83 -5.85
N LYS A 650 3.05 -31.17 -6.48
CA LYS A 650 2.86 -29.89 -7.19
C LYS A 650 1.85 -30.03 -8.33
N ALA A 651 1.97 -31.08 -9.15
CA ALA A 651 1.07 -31.32 -10.26
C ALA A 651 -0.38 -31.59 -9.79
N LEU A 652 -0.55 -32.41 -8.76
CA LEU A 652 -1.85 -32.68 -8.13
C LEU A 652 -2.47 -31.41 -7.56
N TYR A 653 -1.67 -30.59 -6.88
CA TYR A 653 -2.11 -29.32 -6.32
C TYR A 653 -2.55 -28.34 -7.43
N PHE A 654 -1.79 -28.23 -8.52
CA PHE A 654 -2.18 -27.43 -9.68
C PHE A 654 -3.50 -27.91 -10.31
N CYS A 655 -3.66 -29.22 -10.51
CA CYS A 655 -4.92 -29.79 -11.02
C CYS A 655 -6.10 -29.53 -10.08
N PHE A 656 -5.89 -29.66 -8.77
CA PHE A 656 -6.88 -29.35 -7.74
C PHE A 656 -7.31 -27.87 -7.79
N HIS A 657 -6.35 -26.96 -7.89
CA HIS A 657 -6.59 -25.52 -7.87
C HIS A 657 -7.27 -25.03 -9.16
N CYS A 658 -6.66 -25.33 -10.31
CA CYS A 658 -7.09 -24.82 -11.62
C CYS A 658 -8.22 -25.63 -12.25
N GLY A 659 -8.30 -26.94 -12.00
CA GLY A 659 -9.32 -27.81 -12.61
C GLY A 659 -10.69 -27.75 -11.94
N CYS A 660 -10.73 -27.40 -10.64
CA CYS A 660 -11.96 -27.47 -9.83
C CYS A 660 -12.47 -26.09 -9.39
N GLY A 661 -11.76 -25.01 -9.76
CA GLY A 661 -12.15 -23.64 -9.46
C GLY A 661 -12.00 -23.27 -7.99
N GLN A 662 -10.90 -23.65 -7.33
CA GLN A 662 -10.62 -23.23 -5.94
C GLN A 662 -10.43 -21.70 -5.85
N PRO A 663 -10.63 -21.08 -4.66
CA PRO A 663 -10.41 -19.64 -4.51
C PRO A 663 -8.91 -19.32 -4.65
N SER A 664 -8.60 -18.17 -5.25
CA SER A 664 -7.25 -17.73 -5.62
C SER A 664 -6.35 -17.28 -4.45
N ARG A 665 -6.55 -17.82 -3.24
CA ARG A 665 -5.83 -17.39 -2.01
C ARG A 665 -5.32 -18.56 -1.19
N GLY A 666 -4.00 -18.69 -1.08
CA GLY A 666 -3.34 -19.78 -0.33
C GLY A 666 -3.74 -19.87 1.15
N THR A 667 -4.07 -18.76 1.81
CA THR A 667 -4.53 -18.76 3.21
C THR A 667 -5.89 -19.45 3.42
N GLU A 668 -6.75 -19.48 2.39
CA GLU A 668 -8.03 -20.20 2.46
C GLU A 668 -7.82 -21.70 2.29
N GLU A 669 -6.81 -22.10 1.52
CA GLU A 669 -6.45 -23.50 1.32
C GLU A 669 -5.71 -24.08 2.54
N GLU A 670 -4.87 -23.30 3.22
CA GLU A 670 -4.27 -23.66 4.51
C GLU A 670 -5.33 -23.98 5.58
N SER A 671 -6.56 -23.49 5.41
CA SER A 671 -7.68 -23.75 6.33
C SER A 671 -8.46 -25.04 6.04
N ILE A 672 -8.12 -25.79 4.99
CA ILE A 672 -8.78 -27.06 4.64
C ILE A 672 -8.44 -28.13 5.68
N LYS A 673 -9.47 -28.63 6.35
CA LYS A 673 -9.35 -29.65 7.40
C LYS A 673 -9.70 -31.04 6.85
N ILE A 674 -8.84 -32.03 7.10
CA ILE A 674 -9.11 -33.44 6.76
C ILE A 674 -9.82 -34.17 7.92
N VAL A 675 -9.67 -33.65 9.14
CA VAL A 675 -10.21 -34.23 10.38
C VAL A 675 -11.15 -33.23 11.06
N ASN A 676 -12.19 -33.73 11.73
CA ASN A 676 -13.02 -32.91 12.61
C ASN A 676 -12.18 -32.37 13.79
N THR A 677 -12.30 -31.07 14.05
CA THR A 677 -11.67 -30.37 15.18
C THR A 677 -12.71 -29.99 16.23
N PRO A 678 -12.32 -29.70 17.49
CA PRO A 678 -13.27 -29.22 18.51
C PRO A 678 -14.07 -27.99 18.07
N GLU A 679 -13.48 -27.14 17.23
CA GLU A 679 -14.06 -25.86 16.83
C GLU A 679 -14.88 -25.95 15.53
N SER A 680 -14.64 -26.94 14.67
CA SER A 680 -15.37 -27.09 13.41
C SER A 680 -15.22 -28.49 12.79
N PRO A 681 -16.19 -28.95 11.98
CA PRO A 681 -16.05 -30.18 11.21
C PRO A 681 -14.94 -30.05 10.15
N ARG A 682 -14.55 -31.20 9.59
CA ARG A 682 -13.66 -31.31 8.44
C ARG A 682 -14.19 -30.54 7.22
N SER A 683 -13.29 -30.18 6.32
CA SER A 683 -13.58 -29.54 5.04
C SER A 683 -13.81 -30.55 3.92
N ILE A 684 -13.29 -31.77 4.02
CA ILE A 684 -13.37 -32.77 2.96
C ILE A 684 -14.47 -33.78 3.27
N PHE A 685 -15.37 -33.98 2.32
CA PHE A 685 -16.50 -34.89 2.41
C PHE A 685 -16.56 -35.77 1.16
N TRP A 686 -17.19 -36.93 1.28
CA TRP A 686 -17.53 -37.77 0.14
C TRP A 686 -19.02 -37.64 -0.17
N ARG A 687 -19.38 -37.29 -1.41
CA ARG A 687 -20.79 -37.17 -1.85
C ARG A 687 -21.00 -37.90 -3.17
N ALA A 688 -21.92 -38.87 -3.16
CA ALA A 688 -22.13 -39.81 -4.26
C ALA A 688 -20.80 -40.46 -4.70
N ASN A 689 -20.31 -40.15 -5.90
CA ASN A 689 -19.04 -40.66 -6.46
C ASN A 689 -17.92 -39.61 -6.50
N THR A 690 -18.11 -38.46 -5.87
CA THR A 690 -17.19 -37.31 -5.95
C THR A 690 -16.73 -36.86 -4.57
N PHE A 691 -15.53 -36.28 -4.51
CA PHE A 691 -15.08 -35.56 -3.32
C PHE A 691 -15.69 -34.15 -3.32
N MET A 692 -16.21 -33.74 -2.17
CA MET A 692 -16.68 -32.39 -1.93
C MET A 692 -15.74 -31.70 -0.95
N VAL A 693 -15.14 -30.60 -1.37
CA VAL A 693 -14.39 -29.70 -0.48
C VAL A 693 -15.27 -28.54 -0.11
N ARG A 694 -15.47 -28.36 1.20
CA ARG A 694 -16.24 -27.28 1.80
C ARG A 694 -15.30 -26.32 2.54
N THR A 695 -15.27 -25.08 2.09
CA THR A 695 -14.58 -23.97 2.75
C THR A 695 -15.57 -22.91 3.19
N THR A 696 -15.17 -22.03 4.10
CA THR A 696 -16.00 -20.93 4.60
C THR A 696 -15.33 -19.62 4.23
N TYR A 697 -15.94 -18.84 3.34
CA TYR A 697 -15.39 -17.58 2.85
C TYR A 697 -16.46 -16.50 2.71
N HIS A 698 -16.19 -15.30 3.22
CA HIS A 698 -16.94 -14.09 2.88
C HIS A 698 -16.06 -12.84 3.03
N LYS A 699 -16.12 -11.89 2.07
CA LYS A 699 -15.31 -10.65 2.11
C LYS A 699 -15.55 -9.79 3.37
N THR A 700 -16.72 -9.90 4.00
CA THR A 700 -17.01 -9.22 5.28
C THR A 700 -16.87 -10.11 6.51
N GLN A 701 -16.37 -11.35 6.39
CA GLN A 701 -16.25 -12.28 7.52
C GLN A 701 -15.41 -11.73 8.67
N ALA A 702 -14.36 -10.96 8.36
CA ALA A 702 -13.54 -10.26 9.36
C ALA A 702 -14.32 -9.18 10.13
N ILE A 703 -15.43 -8.69 9.57
CA ILE A 703 -16.28 -7.64 10.12
C ILE A 703 -17.52 -8.24 10.81
N THR A 704 -18.12 -9.27 10.23
CA THR A 704 -19.40 -9.85 10.69
C THR A 704 -19.23 -11.07 11.59
N GLY A 705 -18.08 -11.72 11.60
CA GLY A 705 -17.85 -12.99 12.29
C GLY A 705 -18.52 -14.20 11.64
N TYR A 706 -19.32 -14.01 10.59
CA TYR A 706 -20.03 -15.08 9.86
C TYR A 706 -19.51 -15.19 8.43
N GLY A 707 -18.95 -16.34 8.07
CA GLY A 707 -18.57 -16.67 6.70
C GLY A 707 -19.63 -17.49 5.98
N LYS A 708 -19.65 -17.45 4.64
CA LYS A 708 -20.56 -18.28 3.83
C LYS A 708 -19.88 -19.58 3.45
N ASN A 709 -20.63 -20.69 3.51
CA ASN A 709 -20.13 -21.97 3.04
C ASN A 709 -20.02 -21.96 1.52
N ARG A 710 -18.87 -22.42 1.01
CA ARG A 710 -18.63 -22.71 -0.38
C ARG A 710 -18.33 -24.20 -0.51
N ALA A 711 -19.02 -24.89 -1.39
CA ALA A 711 -18.76 -26.29 -1.71
C ALA A 711 -18.26 -26.40 -3.15
N VAL A 712 -17.17 -27.13 -3.34
CA VAL A 712 -16.57 -27.44 -4.63
C VAL A 712 -16.49 -28.97 -4.76
N PHE A 713 -16.90 -29.49 -5.90
CA PHE A 713 -16.84 -30.92 -6.18
C PHE A 713 -15.64 -31.20 -7.08
N LEU A 714 -14.83 -32.18 -6.69
CA LEU A 714 -13.77 -32.70 -7.55
C LEU A 714 -14.41 -33.74 -8.49
N PRO A 715 -14.17 -33.64 -9.81
CA PRO A 715 -14.74 -34.55 -10.80
C PRO A 715 -14.31 -36.00 -10.62
#